data_AF-A0A534KTQ6-F1
#
_entry.id   AF-A0A534KTQ6-F1
#
_cell.length_a   1.000
_cell.length_b   1.000
_cell.length_c   1.000
_cell.angle_alpha   90.00
_cell.angle_beta   90.00
_cell.angle_gamma   90.00
#
_symmetry.space_group_name_H-M   'P 1'
#
loop_
_entity.id
_entity.type
_entity.pdbx_description
1 polymer ?
#
loop_
_entity_poly.entity_id
_entity_poly.type
_entity_poly.pdbx_seq_one_letter_code
_entity_poly.pdbx_strand_id
1 'polypeptide(L)'
;MGSARPAALAVITFLLIFWSVFTPAIGQNPAGHMVVTTDYELFGTSDLNGGGHVTWTLTGAKAAELRAKIVDMFDTYGQIPRGFPFAGTAGAANGDGTLQPLEGLRYTDQLENVLEASGRGTIVQYMQLLRFDLRENAADSSVGFERSTSGLANTNASSPGDVEIRFLFEANTTTRSARVSLPTSALAESLYRVFNYEAVQSPTLTASGAYPGSWPFLLEGGWHNFTTNSCPSGVPSPCAVLWAGNNATGTYANNAVAATRTTADNLLAGTSAIYVPFDLRYATQAWATFNYTGQVADPQDRLRLEVAHAPAFTDWTNLSFGAGTTLPTTAPGVWATANVSLATYLGGEVRLRLNFTSDAAGNARGFFIRDFALHAPSFPDGEVDQADTHYLVGPLSFSAPVVRTGGLQVIRTPGGEILLYGSSRNTSAFPSETIRYASFDALENPQILFAVMLVGAYAISRQQHDAFVRYRESYPATYRLAVHRAKWLHRLGAISIGLLVLFYFVPTATWILGIRVFVSGFAYWVLAIAFAVLLGFGTRGYYSGQIARASAAANEETRVVVKKVAIPTGPVQTGGFLGTCPHCQREILATDSAFRCTCGVLYHLSCAASLTQCSNCRTPISVEADRTTPEVSMRCQSCGELQTVPVGTDPRVAPCSNCSEFLRHLDEGKRYLVVASNPAIGFAWLRDLTKIGRPALCMTSAAVERMRLEFGVKEIPIVQVAGHAAGAIDPKDLDPIGLRPILQITRERKGGVILYDGLDQIIAESSLADVIRFLRKANDMAFVNGVTVIARIAPGVLADQEVARLNAEFDEYLDLSAQL
;
A
#
# COMPACT_ATOMS: atom_id res chain seq x y z
N MET A 1 32.08 27.62 2.10
CA MET A 1 30.87 27.43 1.28
C MET A 1 30.41 25.98 1.41
N GLY A 2 29.57 25.69 2.40
CA GLY A 2 29.09 24.34 2.70
C GLY A 2 28.05 23.89 1.68
N SER A 3 28.25 22.71 1.09
CA SER A 3 27.42 22.23 -0.02
C SER A 3 26.01 21.89 0.45
N ALA A 4 25.01 22.69 0.06
CA ALA A 4 23.57 22.41 0.20
C ALA A 4 23.06 21.22 -0.64
N ARG A 5 23.94 20.58 -1.41
CA ARG A 5 23.60 19.54 -2.40
C ARG A 5 23.11 18.19 -1.84
N PRO A 6 23.64 17.63 -0.72
CA PRO A 6 23.14 16.36 -0.19
C PRO A 6 21.81 16.53 0.56
N ALA A 7 21.58 17.68 1.20
CA ALA A 7 20.30 18.01 1.82
C ALA A 7 19.21 18.21 0.76
N ALA A 8 19.53 18.91 -0.34
CA ALA A 8 18.61 19.03 -1.47
C ALA A 8 18.25 17.67 -2.08
N LEU A 9 19.21 16.75 -2.21
CA LEU A 9 18.95 15.43 -2.78
C LEU A 9 18.14 14.55 -1.82
N ALA A 10 18.40 14.60 -0.51
CA ALA A 10 17.57 13.92 0.50
C ALA A 10 16.15 14.51 0.57
N VAL A 11 16.01 15.83 0.44
CA VAL A 11 14.71 16.51 0.38
C VAL A 11 13.98 16.19 -0.90
N ILE A 12 14.66 16.09 -2.05
CA ILE A 12 14.05 15.65 -3.31
C ILE A 12 13.63 14.19 -3.21
N THR A 13 14.47 13.28 -2.68
CA THR A 13 14.08 11.87 -2.50
C THR A 13 12.93 11.73 -1.51
N PHE A 14 12.94 12.50 -0.41
CA PHE A 14 11.84 12.54 0.54
C PHE A 14 10.58 13.12 -0.10
N LEU A 15 10.67 14.20 -0.89
CA LEU A 15 9.54 14.77 -1.63
C LEU A 15 9.03 13.80 -2.70
N LEU A 16 9.90 13.07 -3.40
CA LEU A 16 9.51 12.06 -4.38
C LEU A 16 8.76 10.91 -3.70
N ILE A 17 9.25 10.43 -2.54
CA ILE A 17 8.55 9.41 -1.75
C ILE A 17 7.23 9.98 -1.18
N PHE A 18 7.25 11.21 -0.66
CA PHE A 18 6.09 11.86 -0.05
C PHE A 18 4.98 12.14 -1.07
N TRP A 19 5.31 12.68 -2.25
CA TRP A 19 4.35 12.91 -3.34
C TRP A 19 3.93 11.63 -4.06
N SER A 20 4.65 10.52 -3.89
CA SER A 20 4.27 9.21 -4.43
C SER A 20 3.22 8.45 -3.61
N VAL A 21 2.80 8.99 -2.46
CA VAL A 21 1.76 8.38 -1.60
C VAL A 21 0.44 9.14 -1.66
N PHE A 22 0.41 10.35 -2.24
CA PHE A 22 -0.82 11.13 -2.37
C PHE A 22 -1.48 10.90 -3.73
N THR A 23 -2.70 10.38 -3.71
CA THR A 23 -3.63 10.50 -4.83
C THR A 23 -3.85 11.98 -5.15
N PRO A 24 -3.95 12.38 -6.44
CA PRO A 24 -4.27 13.76 -6.76
C PRO A 24 -5.58 14.16 -6.08
N ALA A 25 -5.61 15.36 -5.49
CA ALA A 25 -6.82 15.92 -4.92
C ALA A 25 -7.88 16.02 -6.03
N ILE A 26 -9.00 15.33 -5.84
CA ILE A 26 -10.13 15.33 -6.77
C ILE A 26 -10.71 16.75 -6.77
N GLY A 27 -10.66 17.42 -7.92
CA GLY A 27 -11.26 18.74 -8.09
C GLY A 27 -12.78 18.64 -7.94
N GLN A 28 -13.38 19.54 -7.16
CA GLN A 28 -14.83 19.59 -7.02
C GLN A 28 -15.48 20.02 -8.34
N ASN A 29 -15.99 19.05 -9.11
CA ASN A 29 -16.82 19.32 -10.27
C ASN A 29 -18.27 19.47 -9.82
N PRO A 30 -18.97 20.56 -10.17
CA PRO A 30 -20.40 20.72 -9.85
C PRO A 30 -21.30 19.62 -10.45
N ALA A 31 -20.84 18.87 -11.45
CA ALA A 31 -21.55 17.71 -11.98
C ALA A 31 -21.53 16.48 -11.04
N GLY A 32 -20.73 16.50 -9.97
CA GLY A 32 -20.48 15.34 -9.12
C GLY A 32 -19.53 14.33 -9.78
N HIS A 33 -18.91 13.49 -8.97
CA HIS A 33 -17.95 12.46 -9.39
C HIS A 33 -18.27 11.12 -8.74
N MET A 34 -17.95 10.04 -9.45
CA MET A 34 -17.97 8.68 -8.91
C MET A 34 -16.54 8.15 -8.83
N VAL A 35 -16.12 7.74 -7.64
CA VAL A 35 -14.83 7.11 -7.37
C VAL A 35 -15.07 5.68 -6.93
N VAL A 36 -14.38 4.74 -7.56
CA VAL A 36 -14.33 3.34 -7.14
C VAL A 36 -12.93 3.05 -6.64
N THR A 37 -12.81 2.87 -5.34
CA THR A 37 -11.55 2.51 -4.69
C THR A 37 -11.57 1.03 -4.34
N THR A 38 -10.54 0.30 -4.73
CA THR A 38 -10.42 -1.13 -4.41
C THR A 38 -9.08 -1.44 -3.80
N ASP A 39 -9.10 -2.03 -2.61
CA ASP A 39 -7.90 -2.52 -1.94
C ASP A 39 -7.91 -4.05 -1.94
N TYR A 40 -6.93 -4.65 -2.61
CA TYR A 40 -6.74 -6.10 -2.69
C TYR A 40 -5.59 -6.51 -1.76
N GLU A 41 -5.86 -7.38 -0.80
CA GLU A 41 -4.89 -7.94 0.14
C GLU A 41 -4.74 -9.44 -0.12
N LEU A 42 -3.73 -9.81 -0.89
CA LEU A 42 -3.55 -11.18 -1.37
C LEU A 42 -2.23 -11.78 -0.89
N PHE A 43 -2.31 -13.05 -0.48
CA PHE A 43 -1.19 -13.78 0.12
C PHE A 43 -1.07 -15.16 -0.52
N GLY A 44 0.16 -15.58 -0.84
CA GLY A 44 0.38 -16.93 -1.37
C GLY A 44 1.70 -17.10 -2.11
N THR A 45 1.95 -18.33 -2.58
CA THR A 45 3.21 -18.71 -3.25
C THR A 45 3.04 -18.96 -4.74
N SER A 46 2.02 -19.73 -5.15
CA SER A 46 1.71 -20.00 -6.57
C SER A 46 0.38 -19.45 -7.02
N ASP A 47 -0.61 -19.51 -6.12
CA ASP A 47 -1.96 -19.03 -6.33
C ASP A 47 -2.24 -18.11 -5.13
N LEU A 48 -2.65 -16.87 -5.40
CA LEU A 48 -2.88 -15.90 -4.33
C LEU A 48 -4.35 -15.94 -3.97
N ASN A 49 -4.57 -16.04 -2.66
CA ASN A 49 -5.89 -15.93 -2.08
C ASN A 49 -5.84 -14.85 -1.00
N GLY A 50 -6.98 -14.26 -0.74
CA GLY A 50 -7.11 -13.27 0.30
C GLY A 50 -8.45 -12.59 0.19
N GLY A 51 -8.44 -11.29 0.42
CA GLY A 51 -9.65 -10.51 0.34
C GLY A 51 -9.33 -9.05 0.15
N GLY A 52 -10.26 -8.21 0.55
CA GLY A 52 -10.11 -6.80 0.35
C GLY A 52 -11.39 -6.07 0.62
N HIS A 53 -11.40 -4.81 0.22
CA HIS A 53 -12.62 -4.03 0.22
C HIS A 53 -12.73 -3.19 -1.04
N VAL A 54 -13.96 -3.00 -1.46
CA VAL A 54 -14.34 -2.05 -2.50
C VAL A 54 -15.19 -0.96 -1.86
N THR A 55 -14.86 0.28 -2.17
CA THR A 55 -15.57 1.46 -1.71
C THR A 55 -16.02 2.27 -2.92
N TRP A 56 -17.32 2.55 -2.99
CA TRP A 56 -17.89 3.48 -3.95
C TRP A 56 -18.17 4.80 -3.25
N THR A 57 -17.60 5.88 -3.76
CA THR A 57 -17.86 7.24 -3.29
C THR A 57 -18.49 8.04 -4.42
N LEU A 58 -19.73 8.49 -4.22
CA LEU A 58 -20.45 9.33 -5.17
C LEU A 58 -20.69 10.70 -4.55
N THR A 59 -20.46 11.75 -5.32
CA THR A 59 -20.59 13.14 -4.85
C THR A 59 -21.56 13.93 -5.72
N GLY A 60 -22.13 15.02 -5.19
CA GLY A 60 -22.96 15.95 -5.94
C GLY A 60 -24.16 15.30 -6.66
N ALA A 61 -24.32 15.57 -7.96
CA ALA A 61 -25.46 15.07 -8.73
C ALA A 61 -25.47 13.54 -8.88
N LYS A 62 -24.30 12.88 -8.84
CA LYS A 62 -24.20 11.41 -8.92
C LYS A 62 -24.73 10.72 -7.67
N ALA A 63 -24.48 11.30 -6.50
CA ALA A 63 -25.08 10.85 -5.24
C ALA A 63 -26.61 11.01 -5.25
N ALA A 64 -27.09 12.17 -5.70
CA ALA A 64 -28.52 12.45 -5.82
C ALA A 64 -29.23 11.51 -6.80
N GLU A 65 -28.60 11.23 -7.96
CA GLU A 65 -29.12 10.28 -8.95
C GLU A 65 -29.26 8.88 -8.37
N LEU A 66 -28.20 8.36 -7.70
CA LEU A 66 -28.25 7.02 -7.11
C LEU A 66 -29.33 6.92 -6.04
N ARG A 67 -29.43 7.91 -5.13
CA ARG A 67 -30.51 7.97 -4.13
C ARG A 67 -31.89 7.96 -4.79
N ALA A 68 -32.09 8.78 -5.83
CA ALA A 68 -33.36 8.86 -6.53
C ALA A 68 -33.76 7.51 -7.14
N LYS A 69 -32.82 6.77 -7.75
CA LYS A 69 -33.08 5.44 -8.30
C LYS A 69 -33.42 4.43 -7.21
N ILE A 70 -32.71 4.43 -6.08
CA ILE A 70 -32.97 3.52 -4.96
C ILE A 70 -34.34 3.84 -4.34
N VAL A 71 -34.60 5.11 -3.99
CA VAL A 71 -35.89 5.52 -3.42
C VAL A 71 -37.02 5.15 -4.37
N ASP A 72 -36.96 5.54 -5.64
CA ASP A 72 -38.05 5.23 -6.57
C ASP A 72 -38.24 3.73 -6.82
N MET A 73 -37.19 2.90 -6.76
CA MET A 73 -37.32 1.45 -6.91
C MET A 73 -37.91 0.78 -5.65
N PHE A 74 -37.42 1.12 -4.46
CA PHE A 74 -37.73 0.38 -3.24
C PHE A 74 -38.87 1.01 -2.41
N ASP A 75 -39.06 2.33 -2.53
CA ASP A 75 -40.12 3.06 -1.83
C ASP A 75 -41.42 3.14 -2.65
N THR A 76 -41.33 3.29 -3.99
CA THR A 76 -42.54 3.33 -4.84
C THR A 76 -43.15 1.92 -5.02
N TYR A 77 -42.30 0.90 -5.19
CA TYR A 77 -42.78 -0.45 -5.54
C TYR A 77 -42.84 -1.39 -4.34
N GLY A 78 -44.05 -1.85 -3.99
CA GLY A 78 -44.25 -2.88 -2.96
C GLY A 78 -43.52 -4.18 -3.25
N GLN A 79 -43.37 -4.51 -4.53
CA GLN A 79 -42.50 -5.57 -5.03
C GLN A 79 -41.79 -5.09 -6.29
N ILE A 80 -40.51 -5.46 -6.44
CA ILE A 80 -39.73 -5.10 -7.62
C ILE A 80 -40.46 -5.58 -8.89
N PRO A 81 -40.72 -4.69 -9.87
CA PRO A 81 -41.47 -5.04 -11.06
C PRO A 81 -40.77 -6.10 -11.91
N ARG A 82 -41.56 -6.82 -12.70
CA ARG A 82 -41.02 -7.73 -13.72
C ARG A 82 -40.27 -6.96 -14.80
N GLY A 83 -39.14 -7.53 -15.21
CA GLY A 83 -38.18 -6.93 -16.15
C GLY A 83 -36.89 -6.49 -15.47
N PHE A 84 -36.90 -6.29 -14.15
CA PHE A 84 -35.69 -6.08 -13.36
C PHE A 84 -35.10 -7.42 -12.85
N PRO A 85 -33.78 -7.52 -12.59
CA PRO A 85 -33.10 -8.75 -12.18
C PRO A 85 -33.69 -9.46 -10.95
N PHE A 86 -34.27 -8.69 -10.02
CA PHE A 86 -34.81 -9.18 -8.74
C PHE A 86 -36.34 -9.08 -8.67
N ALA A 87 -37.02 -9.19 -9.83
CA ALA A 87 -38.46 -9.12 -9.91
C ALA A 87 -39.19 -10.02 -8.90
N GLY A 88 -40.17 -9.45 -8.20
CA GLY A 88 -41.00 -10.15 -7.20
C GLY A 88 -40.48 -10.10 -5.77
N THR A 89 -39.26 -9.59 -5.51
CA THR A 89 -38.80 -9.34 -4.14
C THR A 89 -39.49 -8.11 -3.54
N ALA A 90 -39.75 -8.11 -2.23
CA ALA A 90 -40.42 -7.00 -1.55
C ALA A 90 -39.53 -5.74 -1.44
N GLY A 91 -40.10 -4.56 -1.74
CA GLY A 91 -39.41 -3.26 -1.68
C GLY A 91 -39.48 -2.54 -0.32
N ALA A 92 -40.41 -2.93 0.56
CA ALA A 92 -40.84 -2.26 1.80
C ALA A 92 -41.89 -1.13 1.59
N ALA A 93 -41.89 -0.47 0.43
CA ALA A 93 -42.86 0.51 -0.09
C ALA A 93 -43.81 1.13 0.93
N ASN A 94 -43.36 2.22 1.52
CA ASN A 94 -44.18 3.05 2.42
C ASN A 94 -44.56 4.39 1.74
N GLY A 95 -43.89 4.76 0.65
CA GLY A 95 -44.15 5.93 -0.18
C GLY A 95 -43.82 7.25 0.49
N ASP A 96 -42.89 7.26 1.46
CA ASP A 96 -42.54 8.46 2.22
C ASP A 96 -41.47 9.35 1.54
N GLY A 97 -40.94 8.90 0.39
CA GLY A 97 -39.94 9.60 -0.41
C GLY A 97 -38.57 9.67 0.25
N THR A 98 -38.34 8.91 1.31
CA THR A 98 -37.12 8.88 2.13
C THR A 98 -36.58 7.47 2.20
N LEU A 99 -35.32 7.29 1.85
CA LEU A 99 -34.64 6.01 1.86
C LEU A 99 -34.47 5.50 3.30
N GLN A 100 -35.36 4.63 3.75
CA GLN A 100 -35.28 4.04 5.07
C GLN A 100 -34.11 3.03 5.15
N PRO A 101 -33.52 2.79 6.33
CA PRO A 101 -32.44 1.82 6.48
C PRO A 101 -32.78 0.44 5.93
N LEU A 102 -34.04 0.01 6.03
CA LEU A 102 -34.49 -1.28 5.50
C LEU A 102 -34.49 -1.31 3.97
N GLU A 103 -34.91 -0.25 3.30
CA GLU A 103 -34.90 -0.13 1.83
C GLU A 103 -33.46 -0.09 1.30
N GLY A 104 -32.59 0.69 1.94
CA GLY A 104 -31.16 0.72 1.64
C GLY A 104 -30.49 -0.64 1.83
N LEU A 105 -30.88 -1.37 2.89
CA LEU A 105 -30.42 -2.75 3.12
C LEU A 105 -30.88 -3.69 1.99
N ARG A 106 -32.14 -3.60 1.53
CA ARG A 106 -32.64 -4.43 0.41
C ARG A 106 -31.88 -4.16 -0.89
N TYR A 107 -31.59 -2.89 -1.18
CA TYR A 107 -30.78 -2.54 -2.33
C TYR A 107 -29.36 -3.12 -2.24
N THR A 108 -28.72 -2.98 -1.08
CA THR A 108 -27.34 -3.48 -0.89
C THR A 108 -27.27 -5.01 -0.88
N ASP A 109 -28.25 -5.72 -0.31
CA ASP A 109 -28.38 -7.19 -0.44
C ASP A 109 -28.47 -7.62 -1.93
N GLN A 110 -29.17 -6.85 -2.76
CA GLN A 110 -29.26 -7.13 -4.20
C GLN A 110 -27.97 -6.82 -4.93
N LEU A 111 -27.30 -5.72 -4.58
CA LEU A 111 -25.96 -5.40 -5.07
C LEU A 111 -24.96 -6.50 -4.73
N GLU A 112 -25.02 -7.06 -3.52
CA GLU A 112 -24.23 -8.23 -3.11
C GLU A 112 -24.45 -9.41 -4.08
N ASN A 113 -25.71 -9.75 -4.35
CA ASN A 113 -26.07 -10.82 -5.30
C ASN A 113 -25.57 -10.55 -6.73
N VAL A 114 -25.57 -9.29 -7.18
CA VAL A 114 -24.99 -8.90 -8.47
C VAL A 114 -23.48 -9.15 -8.49
N LEU A 115 -22.78 -8.74 -7.42
CA LEU A 115 -21.33 -8.87 -7.28
C LEU A 115 -20.88 -10.33 -7.10
N GLU A 116 -21.69 -11.17 -6.45
CA GLU A 116 -21.40 -12.60 -6.33
C GLU A 116 -21.67 -13.39 -7.61
N ALA A 117 -22.41 -12.81 -8.57
CA ALA A 117 -22.74 -13.44 -9.85
C ALA A 117 -23.27 -14.88 -9.70
N SER A 118 -24.21 -15.10 -8.78
CA SER A 118 -24.76 -16.43 -8.43
C SER A 118 -23.70 -17.43 -7.95
N GLY A 119 -22.77 -16.98 -7.10
CA GLY A 119 -21.67 -17.77 -6.57
C GLY A 119 -20.53 -18.05 -7.55
N ARG A 120 -20.61 -17.52 -8.79
CA ARG A 120 -19.51 -17.59 -9.75
C ARG A 120 -18.43 -16.53 -9.48
N GLY A 121 -18.73 -15.51 -8.70
CA GLY A 121 -17.83 -14.38 -8.45
C GLY A 121 -17.72 -13.42 -9.63
N THR A 122 -17.31 -12.18 -9.33
CA THR A 122 -17.04 -11.15 -10.34
C THR A 122 -15.58 -11.22 -10.76
N ILE A 123 -15.34 -11.37 -12.06
CA ILE A 123 -13.98 -11.35 -12.61
C ILE A 123 -13.53 -9.90 -12.76
N VAL A 124 -12.44 -9.54 -12.09
CA VAL A 124 -11.82 -8.23 -12.14
C VAL A 124 -10.33 -8.39 -12.43
N GLN A 125 -9.86 -7.83 -13.55
CA GLN A 125 -8.47 -7.92 -13.98
C GLN A 125 -7.97 -9.38 -14.05
N TYR A 126 -7.10 -9.81 -13.11
CA TYR A 126 -6.53 -11.16 -13.01
C TYR A 126 -7.09 -11.96 -11.82
N MET A 127 -8.15 -11.44 -11.20
CA MET A 127 -8.73 -11.95 -9.97
C MET A 127 -10.19 -12.32 -10.20
N GLN A 128 -10.66 -13.29 -9.43
CA GLN A 128 -12.06 -13.62 -9.26
C GLN A 128 -12.44 -13.23 -7.85
N LEU A 129 -13.29 -12.23 -7.74
CA LEU A 129 -13.81 -11.73 -6.48
C LEU A 129 -15.01 -12.59 -6.11
N LEU A 130 -14.89 -13.28 -4.99
CA LEU A 130 -15.89 -14.17 -4.41
C LEU A 130 -16.44 -13.51 -3.15
N ARG A 131 -17.61 -13.98 -2.70
CA ARG A 131 -18.26 -13.62 -1.45
C ARG A 131 -18.16 -12.13 -1.11
N PHE A 132 -19.17 -11.37 -1.48
CA PHE A 132 -19.26 -9.97 -1.08
C PHE A 132 -20.04 -9.91 0.23
N ASP A 133 -19.55 -9.20 1.24
CA ASP A 133 -20.31 -8.97 2.48
C ASP A 133 -20.21 -7.49 2.86
N LEU A 134 -21.36 -6.87 3.04
CA LEU A 134 -21.45 -5.51 3.53
C LEU A 134 -21.09 -5.45 5.04
N ARG A 135 -21.24 -6.55 5.79
CA ARG A 135 -21.25 -6.52 7.25
C ARG A 135 -19.86 -6.70 7.85
N GLU A 136 -19.37 -5.68 8.54
CA GLU A 136 -18.45 -5.93 9.66
C GLU A 136 -19.24 -6.66 10.75
N ASN A 137 -18.75 -7.83 11.20
CA ASN A 137 -19.39 -8.73 12.18
C ASN A 137 -20.28 -7.99 13.21
N ALA A 138 -21.59 -7.93 12.95
CA ALA A 138 -22.59 -7.28 13.78
C ALA A 138 -23.84 -8.15 13.86
N ALA A 139 -24.47 -8.21 15.04
CA ALA A 139 -25.66 -9.04 15.28
C ALA A 139 -26.94 -8.48 14.63
N ASP A 140 -26.99 -7.18 14.36
CA ASP A 140 -28.11 -6.49 13.71
C ASP A 140 -27.69 -6.03 12.31
N SER A 141 -28.43 -6.46 11.29
CA SER A 141 -28.15 -6.14 9.89
C SER A 141 -28.33 -4.65 9.55
N SER A 142 -29.22 -3.95 10.27
CA SER A 142 -29.42 -2.50 10.07
C SER A 142 -28.21 -1.68 10.56
N VAL A 143 -27.64 -2.09 11.70
CA VAL A 143 -26.42 -1.49 12.24
C VAL A 143 -25.20 -1.81 11.37
N GLY A 144 -25.15 -3.02 10.80
CA GLY A 144 -24.13 -3.37 9.82
C GLY A 144 -24.19 -2.48 8.56
N PHE A 145 -25.39 -2.24 8.05
CA PHE A 145 -25.63 -1.35 6.91
C PHE A 145 -25.18 0.10 7.18
N GLU A 146 -25.54 0.67 8.34
CA GLU A 146 -25.15 2.04 8.69
C GLU A 146 -23.65 2.22 8.94
N ARG A 147 -22.91 1.15 9.28
CA ARG A 147 -21.45 1.19 9.42
C ARG A 147 -20.72 1.17 8.09
N SER A 148 -21.30 0.46 7.11
CA SER A 148 -20.68 0.23 5.80
C SER A 148 -21.25 1.13 4.71
N THR A 149 -22.21 1.99 5.04
CA THR A 149 -22.75 3.00 4.15
C THR A 149 -22.81 4.36 4.83
N SER A 150 -22.59 5.42 4.06
CA SER A 150 -22.79 6.80 4.49
C SER A 150 -23.66 7.53 3.48
N GLY A 151 -24.57 8.37 3.97
CA GLY A 151 -25.42 9.19 3.11
C GLY A 151 -26.51 8.44 2.34
N LEU A 152 -26.85 7.21 2.72
CA LEU A 152 -28.04 6.50 2.20
C LEU A 152 -29.19 6.47 3.21
N ALA A 153 -28.93 6.01 4.43
CA ALA A 153 -29.95 5.88 5.47
C ALA A 153 -30.63 7.23 5.79
N ASN A 154 -31.96 7.23 5.82
CA ASN A 154 -32.80 8.38 6.13
C ASN A 154 -32.55 9.60 5.22
N THR A 155 -32.24 9.36 3.94
CA THR A 155 -32.00 10.42 2.94
C THR A 155 -32.98 10.34 1.77
N ASN A 156 -33.19 11.44 1.08
CA ASN A 156 -33.98 11.51 -0.15
C ASN A 156 -33.14 12.01 -1.32
N ALA A 157 -33.72 12.07 -2.52
CA ALA A 157 -33.04 12.52 -3.75
C ALA A 157 -32.42 13.93 -3.64
N SER A 158 -32.98 14.81 -2.80
CA SER A 158 -32.51 16.19 -2.61
C SER A 158 -31.58 16.36 -1.41
N SER A 159 -31.26 15.28 -0.70
CA SER A 159 -30.45 15.36 0.52
C SER A 159 -29.02 15.76 0.18
N PRO A 160 -28.45 16.77 0.88
CA PRO A 160 -27.07 17.17 0.69
C PRO A 160 -26.14 16.12 1.30
N GLY A 161 -24.99 15.90 0.66
CA GLY A 161 -23.96 14.99 1.16
C GLY A 161 -23.64 13.87 0.18
N ASP A 162 -22.45 13.34 0.34
CA ASP A 162 -21.90 12.27 -0.50
C ASP A 162 -22.50 10.92 -0.11
N VAL A 163 -22.49 9.98 -1.05
CA VAL A 163 -22.86 8.58 -0.80
C VAL A 163 -21.58 7.76 -0.75
N GLU A 164 -21.40 6.99 0.32
CA GLU A 164 -20.35 5.99 0.42
C GLU A 164 -20.96 4.61 0.64
N ILE A 165 -20.50 3.60 -0.08
CA ILE A 165 -20.88 2.19 0.09
C ILE A 165 -19.60 1.37 0.12
N ARG A 166 -19.43 0.52 1.13
CA ARG A 166 -18.23 -0.31 1.30
C ARG A 166 -18.58 -1.78 1.46
N PHE A 167 -17.97 -2.63 0.64
CA PHE A 167 -18.10 -4.09 0.74
C PHE A 167 -16.74 -4.73 0.99
N LEU A 168 -16.76 -5.79 1.79
CA LEU A 168 -15.66 -6.74 1.90
C LEU A 168 -15.83 -7.82 0.84
N PHE A 169 -14.72 -8.32 0.30
CA PHE A 169 -14.74 -9.47 -0.61
C PHE A 169 -13.61 -10.45 -0.33
N GLU A 170 -13.78 -11.70 -0.75
CA GLU A 170 -12.70 -12.68 -0.90
C GLU A 170 -12.20 -12.65 -2.35
N ALA A 171 -10.91 -12.91 -2.58
CA ALA A 171 -10.35 -12.81 -3.92
C ALA A 171 -9.29 -13.88 -4.17
N ASN A 172 -9.40 -14.52 -5.34
CA ASN A 172 -8.48 -15.55 -5.80
C ASN A 172 -7.95 -15.22 -7.20
N THR A 173 -6.69 -15.53 -7.47
CA THR A 173 -6.10 -15.34 -8.81
C THR A 173 -6.65 -16.36 -9.82
N THR A 174 -7.02 -15.90 -11.02
CA THR A 174 -7.58 -16.78 -12.07
C THR A 174 -6.53 -17.35 -13.02
N THR A 175 -5.33 -16.75 -13.05
CA THR A 175 -4.26 -17.11 -13.98
C THR A 175 -2.91 -17.07 -13.27
N ARG A 176 -1.93 -17.84 -13.76
CA ARG A 176 -0.55 -17.83 -13.25
C ARG A 176 0.37 -16.87 -14.00
N SER A 177 0.06 -16.59 -15.26
CA SER A 177 0.73 -15.53 -16.01
C SER A 177 -0.18 -15.04 -17.12
N ALA A 178 -0.37 -13.73 -17.19
CA ALA A 178 -1.18 -13.09 -18.20
C ALA A 178 -0.75 -11.63 -18.39
N ARG A 179 -1.07 -11.06 -19.56
CA ARG A 179 -1.12 -9.61 -19.71
C ARG A 179 -2.55 -9.18 -19.39
N VAL A 180 -2.68 -8.33 -18.39
CA VAL A 180 -3.95 -8.01 -17.75
C VAL A 180 -4.32 -6.57 -18.03
N SER A 181 -5.60 -6.32 -18.27
CA SER A 181 -6.16 -4.96 -18.31
C SER A 181 -6.24 -4.42 -16.89
N LEU A 182 -5.67 -3.24 -16.64
CA LEU A 182 -5.79 -2.53 -15.37
C LEU A 182 -7.16 -1.86 -15.17
N PRO A 183 -7.73 -1.15 -16.16
CA PRO A 183 -9.05 -0.57 -16.00
C PRO A 183 -10.13 -1.65 -16.05
N THR A 184 -11.15 -1.51 -15.19
CA THR A 184 -12.27 -2.46 -15.06
C THR A 184 -13.61 -1.72 -14.90
N SER A 185 -14.61 -2.06 -15.71
CA SER A 185 -15.97 -1.48 -15.57
C SER A 185 -16.85 -2.25 -14.60
N ALA A 186 -16.50 -3.51 -14.29
CA ALA A 186 -17.35 -4.44 -13.57
C ALA A 186 -17.87 -3.90 -12.23
N LEU A 187 -16.98 -3.29 -11.44
CA LEU A 187 -17.32 -2.73 -10.12
C LEU A 187 -18.10 -1.42 -10.21
N ALA A 188 -17.87 -0.58 -11.22
CA ALA A 188 -18.64 0.66 -11.36
C ALA A 188 -20.05 0.38 -11.89
N GLU A 189 -20.17 -0.54 -12.85
CA GLU A 189 -21.45 -0.94 -13.42
C GLU A 189 -22.32 -1.71 -12.42
N SER A 190 -21.74 -2.45 -11.47
CA SER A 190 -22.49 -3.30 -10.54
C SER A 190 -23.50 -2.52 -9.69
N LEU A 191 -23.17 -1.28 -9.29
CA LEU A 191 -24.10 -0.39 -8.57
C LEU A 191 -25.41 -0.17 -9.35
N TYR A 192 -25.32 -0.10 -10.68
CA TYR A 192 -26.46 0.24 -11.53
C TYR A 192 -27.16 -0.98 -12.11
N ARG A 193 -26.51 -2.15 -12.11
CA ARG A 193 -27.07 -3.40 -12.65
C ARG A 193 -28.38 -3.83 -12.00
N VAL A 194 -28.60 -3.48 -10.73
CA VAL A 194 -29.87 -3.72 -10.02
C VAL A 194 -31.05 -3.05 -10.75
N PHE A 195 -30.80 -1.93 -11.44
CA PHE A 195 -31.78 -1.16 -12.19
C PHE A 195 -31.81 -1.47 -13.69
N ASN A 196 -31.10 -2.51 -14.14
CA ASN A 196 -31.21 -2.94 -15.53
C ASN A 196 -32.62 -3.43 -15.81
N TYR A 197 -33.21 -3.00 -16.91
CA TYR A 197 -34.51 -3.48 -17.33
C TYR A 197 -34.40 -4.29 -18.62
N GLU A 198 -34.93 -5.50 -18.61
CA GLU A 198 -34.97 -6.37 -19.77
C GLU A 198 -36.31 -7.10 -19.86
N ALA A 199 -36.95 -7.01 -21.02
CA ALA A 199 -38.20 -7.71 -21.31
C ALA A 199 -38.03 -8.56 -22.56
N VAL A 200 -37.92 -9.88 -22.40
CA VAL A 200 -37.69 -10.83 -23.49
C VAL A 200 -38.93 -11.68 -23.75
N GLN A 201 -39.22 -11.92 -25.02
CA GLN A 201 -40.30 -12.78 -25.48
C GLN A 201 -40.03 -14.25 -25.18
N SER A 202 -41.06 -14.96 -24.71
CA SER A 202 -40.97 -16.41 -24.48
C SER A 202 -40.60 -17.14 -25.78
N PRO A 203 -39.57 -18.01 -25.78
CA PRO A 203 -39.14 -18.74 -26.99
C PRO A 203 -40.22 -19.63 -27.63
N THR A 204 -41.19 -20.09 -26.83
CA THR A 204 -42.28 -20.96 -27.27
C THR A 204 -43.51 -20.17 -27.73
N LEU A 205 -43.56 -18.85 -27.49
CA LEU A 205 -44.76 -18.00 -27.68
C LEU A 205 -46.03 -18.60 -27.03
N THR A 206 -45.87 -19.53 -26.08
CA THR A 206 -46.98 -20.17 -25.38
C THR A 206 -47.45 -19.25 -24.27
N ALA A 207 -48.74 -18.91 -24.25
CA ALA A 207 -49.35 -18.25 -23.11
C ALA A 207 -49.34 -19.18 -21.89
N SER A 208 -48.27 -19.18 -21.10
CA SER A 208 -48.27 -19.83 -19.78
C SER A 208 -49.07 -18.96 -18.80
N GLY A 209 -50.39 -18.95 -18.98
CA GLY A 209 -51.36 -18.26 -18.13
C GLY A 209 -51.60 -16.79 -18.47
N ALA A 210 -52.50 -16.14 -17.71
CA ALA A 210 -52.60 -14.67 -17.66
C ALA A 210 -51.21 -14.07 -17.44
N TYR A 211 -51.00 -12.80 -17.83
CA TYR A 211 -49.75 -12.06 -17.60
C TYR A 211 -49.01 -12.64 -16.39
N PRO A 212 -47.88 -13.30 -16.66
CA PRO A 212 -46.85 -12.89 -17.60
C PRO A 212 -46.50 -13.92 -18.69
N GLY A 213 -47.28 -14.99 -18.89
CA GLY A 213 -46.90 -16.08 -19.80
C GLY A 213 -46.73 -15.72 -21.27
N SER A 214 -47.21 -14.55 -21.70
CA SER A 214 -47.25 -14.08 -23.10
C SER A 214 -46.52 -12.74 -23.33
N TRP A 215 -45.50 -12.43 -22.52
CA TRP A 215 -44.68 -11.22 -22.72
C TRP A 215 -43.81 -11.29 -23.99
N PRO A 216 -43.49 -10.14 -24.64
CA PRO A 216 -43.98 -8.78 -24.40
C PRO A 216 -45.22 -8.39 -25.22
N PHE A 217 -45.65 -9.21 -26.18
CA PHE A 217 -46.83 -8.96 -27.01
C PHE A 217 -47.92 -10.00 -26.79
N LEU A 218 -49.16 -9.55 -26.54
CA LEU A 218 -50.33 -10.40 -26.39
C LEU A 218 -50.87 -10.88 -27.75
N LEU A 219 -51.47 -12.08 -27.77
CA LEU A 219 -52.09 -12.68 -28.96
C LEU A 219 -53.54 -12.18 -29.11
N GLU A 220 -53.72 -10.96 -29.63
CA GLU A 220 -55.05 -10.36 -29.82
C GLU A 220 -55.14 -9.51 -31.10
N GLY A 221 -56.36 -9.15 -31.51
CA GLY A 221 -56.58 -8.14 -32.55
C GLY A 221 -56.03 -8.49 -33.92
N GLY A 222 -56.04 -9.78 -34.28
CA GLY A 222 -55.56 -10.28 -35.57
C GLY A 222 -54.17 -10.92 -35.53
N TRP A 223 -53.46 -10.86 -34.41
CA TRP A 223 -52.19 -11.54 -34.20
C TRP A 223 -52.36 -12.85 -33.44
N HIS A 224 -51.70 -13.90 -33.91
CA HIS A 224 -51.71 -15.21 -33.28
C HIS A 224 -50.37 -15.92 -33.46
N ASN A 225 -50.19 -17.01 -32.69
CA ASN A 225 -49.03 -17.88 -32.81
C ASN A 225 -49.23 -18.86 -33.98
N PHE A 226 -48.24 -18.96 -34.85
CA PHE A 226 -48.18 -19.89 -35.97
C PHE A 226 -46.86 -20.65 -35.96
N THR A 227 -46.85 -21.92 -36.36
CA THR A 227 -45.62 -22.73 -36.44
C THR A 227 -45.12 -22.83 -37.87
N THR A 228 -43.86 -22.49 -38.10
CA THR A 228 -43.22 -22.55 -39.42
C THR A 228 -41.96 -23.41 -39.37
N ASN A 229 -41.63 -24.04 -40.51
CA ASN A 229 -40.38 -24.78 -40.69
C ASN A 229 -39.19 -23.85 -41.03
N SER A 230 -39.48 -22.59 -41.36
CA SER A 230 -38.50 -21.59 -41.75
C SER A 230 -38.08 -20.75 -40.55
N CYS A 231 -37.07 -21.18 -39.82
CA CYS A 231 -36.63 -20.58 -38.56
C CYS A 231 -35.34 -19.76 -38.73
N PRO A 232 -35.13 -18.72 -37.90
CA PRO A 232 -33.88 -17.98 -37.92
C PRO A 232 -32.72 -18.87 -37.47
N SER A 233 -31.50 -18.47 -37.82
CA SER A 233 -30.29 -19.21 -37.44
C SER A 233 -30.23 -19.42 -35.92
N GLY A 234 -29.91 -20.65 -35.50
CA GLY A 234 -29.80 -21.01 -34.08
C GLY A 234 -31.12 -21.40 -33.40
N VAL A 235 -32.27 -21.31 -34.09
CA VAL A 235 -33.57 -21.75 -33.55
C VAL A 235 -33.97 -23.11 -34.14
N PRO A 236 -34.33 -24.12 -33.31
CA PRO A 236 -34.81 -25.41 -33.80
C PRO A 236 -36.08 -25.27 -34.65
N SER A 237 -36.16 -26.06 -35.73
CA SER A 237 -37.34 -26.14 -36.61
C SER A 237 -38.17 -27.38 -36.27
N PRO A 238 -39.51 -27.30 -36.21
CA PRO A 238 -40.36 -26.12 -36.43
C PRO A 238 -40.32 -25.15 -35.25
N CYS A 239 -40.57 -23.87 -35.54
CA CYS A 239 -40.56 -22.82 -34.54
C CYS A 239 -41.83 -21.96 -34.55
N ALA A 240 -42.18 -21.45 -33.37
CA ALA A 240 -43.31 -20.55 -33.17
C ALA A 240 -42.98 -19.13 -33.66
N VAL A 241 -43.91 -18.50 -34.36
CA VAL A 241 -43.82 -17.11 -34.83
C VAL A 241 -45.12 -16.37 -34.56
N LEU A 242 -45.00 -15.08 -34.27
CA LEU A 242 -46.12 -14.15 -34.19
C LEU A 242 -46.46 -13.71 -35.62
N TRP A 243 -47.73 -13.85 -36.00
CA TRP A 243 -48.19 -13.59 -37.36
C TRP A 243 -49.57 -12.94 -37.38
N ALA A 244 -49.77 -11.97 -38.28
CA ALA A 244 -51.05 -11.31 -38.54
C ALA A 244 -51.63 -11.76 -39.88
N GLY A 245 -52.12 -13.00 -39.96
CA GLY A 245 -52.72 -13.52 -41.19
C GLY A 245 -53.73 -14.63 -40.97
N ASN A 246 -54.21 -15.25 -42.04
CA ASN A 246 -55.25 -16.26 -41.97
C ASN A 246 -54.68 -17.66 -42.22
N ASN A 247 -54.82 -18.55 -41.23
CA ASN A 247 -54.32 -19.93 -41.29
C ASN A 247 -54.91 -20.74 -42.45
N ALA A 248 -56.14 -20.43 -42.90
CA ALA A 248 -56.79 -21.12 -43.99
C ALA A 248 -56.24 -20.71 -45.36
N THR A 249 -55.87 -19.43 -45.54
CA THR A 249 -55.38 -18.92 -46.83
C THR A 249 -53.85 -18.86 -46.91
N GLY A 250 -53.15 -18.87 -45.78
CA GLY A 250 -51.70 -18.67 -45.72
C GLY A 250 -51.25 -17.24 -46.04
N THR A 251 -52.17 -16.28 -46.06
CA THR A 251 -51.94 -14.85 -46.37
C THR A 251 -52.68 -13.97 -45.36
N TYR A 252 -52.32 -12.68 -45.26
CA TYR A 252 -53.17 -11.72 -44.56
C TYR A 252 -54.44 -11.40 -45.36
N ALA A 253 -55.44 -10.85 -44.67
CA ALA A 253 -56.69 -10.41 -45.28
C ALA A 253 -56.58 -8.96 -45.78
N ASN A 254 -57.25 -8.65 -46.90
CA ASN A 254 -57.32 -7.29 -47.41
C ASN A 254 -58.20 -6.42 -46.49
N ASN A 255 -57.89 -5.13 -46.41
CA ASN A 255 -58.47 -4.14 -45.51
C ASN A 255 -58.31 -4.52 -44.03
N ALA A 256 -57.26 -5.26 -43.69
CA ALA A 256 -56.96 -5.63 -42.31
C ALA A 256 -56.16 -4.54 -41.60
N VAL A 257 -56.59 -4.17 -40.40
CA VAL A 257 -55.82 -3.35 -39.46
C VAL A 257 -55.66 -4.15 -38.17
N ALA A 258 -54.45 -4.65 -37.94
CA ALA A 258 -54.10 -5.42 -36.75
C ALA A 258 -53.19 -4.56 -35.86
N ALA A 259 -53.79 -3.54 -35.24
CA ALA A 259 -53.09 -2.50 -34.47
C ALA A 259 -53.63 -2.33 -33.05
N THR A 260 -54.91 -2.63 -32.83
CA THR A 260 -55.63 -2.23 -31.63
C THR A 260 -55.25 -3.02 -30.38
N ARG A 261 -54.51 -4.14 -30.49
CA ARG A 261 -54.21 -5.04 -29.35
C ARG A 261 -52.92 -5.86 -29.44
N THR A 262 -51.96 -5.46 -30.27
CA THR A 262 -50.60 -6.04 -30.25
C THR A 262 -49.78 -5.66 -29.02
N THR A 263 -50.42 -5.21 -27.96
CA THR A 263 -49.80 -4.54 -26.84
C THR A 263 -50.48 -4.80 -25.55
N ALA A 264 -49.75 -4.43 -24.50
CA ALA A 264 -50.28 -4.03 -23.21
C ALA A 264 -51.28 -2.82 -23.26
N ASP A 265 -52.23 -2.82 -24.19
CA ASP A 265 -53.12 -1.70 -24.56
C ASP A 265 -54.58 -2.12 -24.40
N ASN A 266 -55.11 -1.91 -23.20
CA ASN A 266 -56.55 -1.82 -23.01
C ASN A 266 -56.86 -0.55 -22.19
N LEU A 267 -58.02 0.05 -22.44
CA LEU A 267 -58.67 1.09 -21.63
C LEU A 267 -58.87 0.69 -20.15
N LEU A 268 -58.65 -0.59 -19.82
CA LEU A 268 -58.65 -1.17 -18.48
C LEU A 268 -57.24 -1.30 -17.85
N ALA A 269 -56.18 -0.79 -18.49
CA ALA A 269 -54.82 -0.91 -17.99
C ALA A 269 -54.58 -0.22 -16.63
N GLY A 270 -55.40 0.76 -16.25
CA GLY A 270 -55.34 1.37 -14.92
C GLY A 270 -55.82 0.47 -13.78
N THR A 271 -56.44 -0.68 -14.06
CA THR A 271 -57.08 -1.55 -13.05
C THR A 271 -56.72 -3.03 -13.18
N SER A 272 -55.89 -3.40 -14.16
CA SER A 272 -55.56 -4.79 -14.47
C SER A 272 -54.07 -5.05 -14.34
N ALA A 273 -53.69 -5.98 -13.46
CA ALA A 273 -52.33 -6.50 -13.25
C ALA A 273 -51.67 -7.14 -14.50
N ILE A 274 -52.38 -7.14 -15.64
CA ILE A 274 -52.00 -7.74 -16.90
C ILE A 274 -51.29 -6.73 -17.83
N TYR A 275 -51.41 -5.42 -17.57
CA TYR A 275 -51.00 -4.35 -18.48
C TYR A 275 -49.95 -3.42 -17.86
N VAL A 276 -48.74 -3.94 -17.65
CA VAL A 276 -47.63 -3.18 -17.05
C VAL A 276 -46.79 -2.53 -18.16
N PRO A 277 -46.57 -1.20 -18.15
CA PRO A 277 -45.69 -0.54 -19.11
C PRO A 277 -44.23 -0.97 -18.91
N PHE A 278 -43.42 -0.79 -19.96
CA PHE A 278 -41.98 -0.94 -19.85
C PHE A 278 -41.38 0.26 -19.12
N ASP A 279 -40.63 0.00 -18.06
CA ASP A 279 -40.05 1.05 -17.23
C ASP A 279 -38.62 1.38 -17.70
N LEU A 280 -38.46 2.55 -18.32
CA LEU A 280 -37.16 3.07 -18.78
C LEU A 280 -36.62 4.17 -17.86
N ARG A 281 -37.23 4.38 -16.69
CA ARG A 281 -36.90 5.52 -15.81
C ARG A 281 -35.46 5.46 -15.29
N TYR A 282 -34.93 4.27 -15.04
CA TYR A 282 -33.58 4.08 -14.53
C TYR A 282 -32.51 3.90 -15.61
N ALA A 283 -32.93 3.66 -16.85
CA ALA A 283 -32.06 3.26 -17.93
C ALA A 283 -31.19 4.43 -18.43
N THR A 284 -29.96 4.12 -18.81
CA THR A 284 -29.06 5.05 -19.49
C THR A 284 -29.10 4.91 -21.01
N GLN A 285 -29.50 3.73 -21.49
CA GLN A 285 -29.70 3.43 -22.89
C GLN A 285 -30.93 2.53 -22.99
N ALA A 286 -31.67 2.61 -24.10
CA ALA A 286 -32.82 1.75 -24.33
C ALA A 286 -33.01 1.46 -25.82
N TRP A 287 -33.28 0.20 -26.16
CA TRP A 287 -33.58 -0.23 -27.52
C TRP A 287 -34.44 -1.49 -27.52
N ALA A 288 -35.14 -1.73 -28.62
CA ALA A 288 -35.91 -2.93 -28.87
C ALA A 288 -35.34 -3.70 -30.07
N THR A 289 -35.31 -5.02 -29.97
CA THR A 289 -34.88 -5.92 -31.03
C THR A 289 -35.92 -7.01 -31.28
N PHE A 290 -35.97 -7.51 -32.51
CA PHE A 290 -36.75 -8.71 -32.86
C PHE A 290 -36.29 -9.27 -34.21
N ASN A 291 -36.51 -10.56 -34.42
CA ASN A 291 -36.27 -11.22 -35.69
C ASN A 291 -37.55 -11.25 -36.53
N TYR A 292 -37.42 -11.02 -37.83
CA TYR A 292 -38.55 -11.07 -38.74
C TYR A 292 -38.18 -11.65 -40.12
N THR A 293 -39.18 -12.21 -40.80
CA THR A 293 -39.14 -12.52 -42.23
C THR A 293 -40.50 -12.26 -42.84
N GLY A 294 -40.57 -11.76 -44.06
CA GLY A 294 -41.84 -11.45 -44.69
C GLY A 294 -41.83 -10.27 -45.65
N GLN A 295 -42.91 -10.19 -46.42
CA GLN A 295 -43.12 -9.15 -47.41
C GLN A 295 -44.60 -8.78 -47.49
N VAL A 296 -44.83 -7.56 -47.94
CA VAL A 296 -46.15 -7.00 -48.23
C VAL A 296 -46.44 -7.10 -49.74
N ALA A 297 -47.71 -7.05 -50.13
CA ALA A 297 -48.12 -7.18 -51.53
C ALA A 297 -47.85 -5.90 -52.33
N ASP A 298 -47.96 -4.73 -51.70
CA ASP A 298 -47.69 -3.43 -52.30
C ASP A 298 -47.27 -2.39 -51.24
N PRO A 299 -46.92 -1.14 -51.65
CA PRO A 299 -46.45 -0.11 -50.72
C PRO A 299 -47.51 0.46 -49.75
N GLN A 300 -48.81 0.20 -49.94
CA GLN A 300 -49.88 0.64 -49.03
C GLN A 300 -50.02 -0.31 -47.84
N ASP A 301 -49.69 -1.58 -48.04
CA ASP A 301 -49.54 -2.57 -47.00
C ASP A 301 -48.24 -2.33 -46.20
N ARG A 302 -48.33 -2.27 -44.87
CA ARG A 302 -47.18 -1.94 -44.02
C ARG A 302 -47.29 -2.48 -42.60
N LEU A 303 -46.13 -2.73 -42.01
CA LEU A 303 -45.97 -2.99 -40.58
C LEU A 303 -45.13 -1.87 -39.95
N ARG A 304 -45.57 -1.35 -38.81
CA ARG A 304 -44.84 -0.36 -38.02
C ARG A 304 -44.70 -0.81 -36.57
N LEU A 305 -43.62 -0.40 -35.92
CA LEU A 305 -43.51 -0.44 -34.47
C LEU A 305 -43.85 0.95 -33.94
N GLU A 306 -44.81 1.04 -33.04
CA GLU A 306 -45.28 2.29 -32.46
C GLU A 306 -45.04 2.32 -30.96
N VAL A 307 -44.83 3.51 -30.40
CA VAL A 307 -44.62 3.73 -28.97
C VAL A 307 -45.56 4.80 -28.44
N ALA A 308 -46.10 4.55 -27.25
CA ALA A 308 -46.81 5.50 -26.42
C ALA A 308 -46.10 5.61 -25.07
N HIS A 309 -46.15 6.78 -24.42
CA HIS A 309 -45.42 7.02 -23.17
C HIS A 309 -46.32 7.63 -22.09
N ALA A 310 -45.88 7.50 -20.84
CA ALA A 310 -46.51 8.13 -19.69
C ALA A 310 -46.61 9.67 -19.86
N PRO A 311 -47.58 10.33 -19.20
CA PRO A 311 -48.55 9.77 -18.24
C PRO A 311 -49.83 9.21 -18.88
N ALA A 312 -50.17 9.59 -20.12
CA ALA A 312 -51.47 9.28 -20.71
C ALA A 312 -51.49 7.98 -21.55
N PHE A 313 -50.36 7.60 -22.15
CA PHE A 313 -50.28 6.46 -23.09
C PHE A 313 -51.31 6.49 -24.23
N THR A 314 -51.82 7.66 -24.60
CA THR A 314 -52.85 7.84 -25.63
C THR A 314 -52.28 8.07 -27.02
N ASP A 315 -51.09 8.68 -27.10
CA ASP A 315 -50.51 9.16 -28.35
C ASP A 315 -49.45 8.18 -28.86
N TRP A 316 -49.75 7.54 -29.99
CA TRP A 316 -48.87 6.55 -30.61
C TRP A 316 -47.98 7.18 -31.67
N THR A 317 -46.68 7.02 -31.52
CA THR A 317 -45.65 7.55 -32.42
C THR A 317 -44.91 6.42 -33.12
N ASN A 318 -44.63 6.56 -34.42
CA ASN A 318 -43.94 5.53 -35.19
C ASN A 318 -42.44 5.56 -34.92
N LEU A 319 -41.87 4.41 -34.58
CA LEU A 319 -40.44 4.25 -34.42
C LEU A 319 -39.75 4.01 -35.77
N SER A 320 -38.47 4.40 -35.85
CA SER A 320 -37.67 4.31 -37.08
C SER A 320 -36.84 3.03 -37.15
N PHE A 321 -36.80 2.41 -38.32
CA PHE A 321 -35.90 1.31 -38.69
C PHE A 321 -34.68 1.82 -39.50
N GLY A 322 -34.30 3.08 -39.31
CA GLY A 322 -33.18 3.73 -40.01
C GLY A 322 -33.58 4.37 -41.33
N ALA A 323 -34.05 3.56 -42.30
CA ALA A 323 -34.46 4.07 -43.63
C ALA A 323 -35.88 4.64 -43.67
N GLY A 324 -36.71 4.35 -42.66
CA GLY A 324 -38.10 4.78 -42.58
C GLY A 324 -38.81 4.18 -41.36
N THR A 325 -40.11 4.44 -41.24
CA THR A 325 -40.95 3.96 -40.12
C THR A 325 -41.67 2.65 -40.40
N THR A 326 -41.59 2.16 -41.63
CA THR A 326 -42.15 0.87 -42.06
C THR A 326 -41.08 -0.21 -42.00
N LEU A 327 -41.43 -1.38 -41.48
CA LEU A 327 -40.53 -2.51 -41.43
C LEU A 327 -40.14 -2.93 -42.87
N PRO A 328 -38.83 -3.04 -43.18
CA PRO A 328 -38.38 -3.46 -44.51
C PRO A 328 -38.87 -4.85 -44.88
N THR A 329 -39.04 -5.12 -46.17
CA THR A 329 -39.39 -6.46 -46.66
C THR A 329 -38.16 -7.35 -46.80
N THR A 330 -38.36 -8.66 -46.67
CA THR A 330 -37.33 -9.69 -46.83
C THR A 330 -37.87 -10.80 -47.74
N ALA A 331 -36.98 -11.49 -48.45
CA ALA A 331 -37.38 -12.66 -49.22
C ALA A 331 -37.95 -13.75 -48.29
N PRO A 332 -38.97 -14.52 -48.71
CA PRO A 332 -39.57 -15.54 -47.86
C PRO A 332 -38.55 -16.52 -47.28
N GLY A 333 -38.50 -16.61 -45.95
CA GLY A 333 -37.60 -17.49 -45.21
C GLY A 333 -36.18 -16.95 -45.01
N VAL A 334 -35.86 -15.79 -45.58
CA VAL A 334 -34.67 -15.02 -45.21
C VAL A 334 -35.03 -14.17 -44.00
N TRP A 335 -34.42 -14.48 -42.87
CA TRP A 335 -34.64 -13.77 -41.60
C TRP A 335 -33.68 -12.58 -41.46
N ALA A 336 -34.21 -11.47 -40.98
CA ALA A 336 -33.46 -10.28 -40.61
C ALA A 336 -33.76 -9.89 -39.15
N THR A 337 -32.88 -9.10 -38.54
CA THR A 337 -33.05 -8.57 -37.19
C THR A 337 -33.33 -7.08 -37.27
N ALA A 338 -34.42 -6.64 -36.67
CA ALA A 338 -34.72 -5.23 -36.45
C ALA A 338 -34.07 -4.76 -35.15
N ASN A 339 -33.49 -3.56 -35.15
CA ASN A 339 -32.99 -2.87 -33.96
C ASN A 339 -33.52 -1.42 -33.98
N VAL A 340 -34.21 -1.04 -32.91
CA VAL A 340 -34.94 0.22 -32.82
C VAL A 340 -34.55 0.94 -31.54
N SER A 341 -34.03 2.16 -31.67
CA SER A 341 -33.64 2.98 -30.52
C SER A 341 -34.86 3.55 -29.80
N LEU A 342 -34.82 3.52 -28.47
CA LEU A 342 -35.81 4.14 -27.56
C LEU A 342 -35.19 5.29 -26.75
N ALA A 343 -34.02 5.80 -27.16
CA ALA A 343 -33.27 6.82 -26.41
C ALA A 343 -34.08 8.09 -26.08
N THR A 344 -35.04 8.48 -26.94
CA THR A 344 -35.92 9.65 -26.72
C THR A 344 -36.89 9.46 -25.55
N TYR A 345 -37.09 8.22 -25.08
CA TYR A 345 -38.07 7.87 -24.04
C TYR A 345 -37.42 7.42 -22.73
N LEU A 346 -36.10 7.63 -22.58
CA LEU A 346 -35.40 7.41 -21.30
C LEU A 346 -35.98 8.32 -20.21
N GLY A 347 -35.96 7.84 -18.96
CA GLY A 347 -36.51 8.60 -17.83
C GLY A 347 -38.04 8.50 -17.69
N GLY A 348 -38.71 7.66 -18.50
CA GLY A 348 -40.16 7.47 -18.44
C GLY A 348 -40.59 6.02 -18.68
N GLU A 349 -41.90 5.80 -18.58
CA GLU A 349 -42.50 4.50 -18.89
C GLU A 349 -43.09 4.52 -20.31
N VAL A 350 -42.98 3.39 -21.02
CA VAL A 350 -43.44 3.26 -22.40
C VAL A 350 -44.27 2.00 -22.66
N ARG A 351 -45.08 2.04 -23.71
CA ARG A 351 -45.78 0.89 -24.30
C ARG A 351 -45.41 0.81 -25.77
N LEU A 352 -45.14 -0.39 -26.26
CA LEU A 352 -44.72 -0.62 -27.65
C LEU A 352 -45.69 -1.55 -28.34
N ARG A 353 -46.21 -1.22 -29.53
CA ARG A 353 -47.14 -2.05 -30.31
C ARG A 353 -46.74 -2.25 -31.75
N LEU A 354 -47.22 -3.33 -32.35
CA LEU A 354 -47.05 -3.64 -33.77
C LEU A 354 -48.31 -3.25 -34.55
N ASN A 355 -48.21 -2.23 -35.41
CA ASN A 355 -49.33 -1.79 -36.23
C ASN A 355 -49.18 -2.33 -37.65
N PHE A 356 -49.90 -3.41 -37.97
CA PHE A 356 -50.03 -3.90 -39.34
C PHE A 356 -51.29 -3.32 -40.00
N THR A 357 -51.13 -2.68 -41.16
CA THR A 357 -52.25 -2.17 -41.98
C THR A 357 -52.12 -2.71 -43.40
N SER A 358 -53.21 -3.25 -43.92
CA SER A 358 -53.34 -3.68 -45.31
C SER A 358 -54.49 -2.95 -46.01
N ASP A 359 -54.33 -2.68 -47.31
CA ASP A 359 -55.34 -2.05 -48.16
C ASP A 359 -56.28 -3.08 -48.82
N ALA A 360 -57.12 -2.64 -49.77
CA ALA A 360 -58.10 -3.51 -50.42
C ALA A 360 -57.52 -4.44 -51.51
N ALA A 361 -56.21 -4.40 -51.78
CA ALA A 361 -55.57 -5.04 -52.92
C ALA A 361 -54.41 -5.96 -52.50
N GLY A 362 -53.98 -6.83 -53.42
CA GLY A 362 -52.87 -7.75 -53.17
C GLY A 362 -53.21 -8.95 -52.27
N ASN A 363 -52.24 -9.86 -52.14
CA ASN A 363 -52.24 -10.98 -51.19
C ASN A 363 -50.79 -11.41 -50.98
N ALA A 364 -50.30 -11.34 -49.74
CA ALA A 364 -48.98 -11.85 -49.38
C ALA A 364 -49.00 -12.55 -48.02
N ARG A 365 -47.90 -13.24 -47.69
CA ARG A 365 -47.77 -13.93 -46.39
C ARG A 365 -47.67 -12.95 -45.23
N GLY A 366 -47.35 -11.67 -45.45
CA GLY A 366 -47.11 -10.71 -44.37
C GLY A 366 -45.80 -11.01 -43.63
N PHE A 367 -45.73 -10.61 -42.37
CA PHE A 367 -44.53 -10.72 -41.54
C PHE A 367 -44.66 -11.78 -40.46
N PHE A 368 -43.69 -12.68 -40.39
CA PHE A 368 -43.43 -13.54 -39.24
C PHE A 368 -42.43 -12.86 -38.32
N ILE A 369 -42.76 -12.76 -37.03
CA ILE A 369 -41.96 -12.06 -36.03
C ILE A 369 -41.72 -12.98 -34.83
N ARG A 370 -40.53 -12.91 -34.23
CA ARG A 370 -40.21 -13.63 -33.00
C ARG A 370 -39.02 -13.02 -32.29
N ASP A 371 -38.73 -13.53 -31.10
CA ASP A 371 -37.58 -13.15 -30.28
C ASP A 371 -37.56 -11.65 -29.99
N PHE A 372 -38.74 -11.06 -29.72
CA PHE A 372 -38.78 -9.66 -29.33
C PHE A 372 -38.11 -9.47 -27.97
N ALA A 373 -37.20 -8.52 -27.87
CA ALA A 373 -36.54 -8.16 -26.63
C ALA A 373 -36.42 -6.63 -26.52
N LEU A 374 -36.80 -6.09 -25.38
CA LEU A 374 -36.50 -4.71 -25.00
C LEU A 374 -35.36 -4.75 -23.99
N HIS A 375 -34.32 -3.97 -24.26
CA HIS A 375 -33.16 -3.83 -23.40
C HIS A 375 -33.06 -2.37 -22.97
N ALA A 376 -32.98 -2.13 -21.66
CA ALA A 376 -32.82 -0.81 -21.10
C ALA A 376 -31.83 -0.86 -19.92
N PRO A 377 -30.52 -1.04 -20.19
CA PRO A 377 -29.51 -1.12 -19.15
C PRO A 377 -29.25 0.24 -18.49
N SER A 378 -28.86 0.17 -17.22
CA SER A 378 -28.43 1.30 -16.40
C SER A 378 -26.93 1.20 -16.13
N PHE A 379 -26.21 2.29 -16.41
CA PHE A 379 -24.77 2.41 -16.19
C PHE A 379 -24.47 3.75 -15.50
N PRO A 380 -23.28 3.91 -14.88
CA PRO A 380 -22.86 5.21 -14.40
C PRO A 380 -22.68 6.15 -15.59
N ASP A 381 -23.42 7.26 -15.65
CA ASP A 381 -23.19 8.29 -16.67
C ASP A 381 -22.02 9.21 -16.29
N GLY A 382 -21.28 9.73 -17.28
CA GLY A 382 -20.17 10.68 -17.06
C GLY A 382 -18.81 10.06 -16.73
N GLU A 383 -18.01 10.81 -15.97
CA GLU A 383 -16.63 10.45 -15.60
C GLU A 383 -16.62 9.58 -14.33
N VAL A 384 -15.88 8.48 -14.38
CA VAL A 384 -15.69 7.53 -13.27
C VAL A 384 -14.20 7.42 -13.01
N ASP A 385 -13.81 7.72 -11.78
CA ASP A 385 -12.46 7.54 -11.28
C ASP A 385 -12.31 6.15 -10.67
N GLN A 386 -11.24 5.47 -11.04
CA GLN A 386 -10.84 4.17 -10.48
C GLN A 386 -9.51 4.36 -9.75
N ALA A 387 -9.44 3.85 -8.52
CA ALA A 387 -8.22 3.83 -7.71
C ALA A 387 -8.05 2.43 -7.10
N ASP A 388 -7.09 1.66 -7.61
CA ASP A 388 -6.83 0.32 -7.14
C ASP A 388 -5.48 0.24 -6.41
N THR A 389 -5.48 -0.43 -5.27
CA THR A 389 -4.29 -0.79 -4.52
C THR A 389 -4.22 -2.30 -4.40
N HIS A 390 -3.12 -2.91 -4.85
CA HIS A 390 -2.89 -4.35 -4.70
C HIS A 390 -1.72 -4.55 -3.76
N TYR A 391 -2.00 -5.05 -2.56
CA TYR A 391 -1.02 -5.53 -1.60
C TYR A 391 -0.79 -7.02 -1.82
N LEU A 392 0.30 -7.37 -2.48
CA LEU A 392 0.57 -8.74 -2.84
C LEU A 392 1.79 -9.27 -2.10
N VAL A 393 1.59 -10.27 -1.25
CA VAL A 393 2.66 -10.93 -0.50
C VAL A 393 2.93 -12.30 -1.12
N GLY A 394 4.12 -12.47 -1.67
CA GLY A 394 4.50 -13.67 -2.40
C GLY A 394 5.62 -13.46 -3.41
N PRO A 395 5.99 -14.50 -4.18
CA PRO A 395 7.08 -14.47 -5.15
C PRO A 395 6.64 -14.00 -6.56
N LEU A 396 5.44 -13.48 -6.68
CA LEU A 396 4.89 -12.87 -7.88
C LEU A 396 5.64 -11.61 -8.30
N SER A 397 5.39 -11.18 -9.54
CA SER A 397 5.95 -9.95 -10.06
C SER A 397 5.06 -9.31 -11.12
N PHE A 398 5.05 -7.99 -11.12
CA PHE A 398 4.54 -7.17 -12.21
C PHE A 398 5.65 -6.67 -13.11
N SER A 399 5.41 -6.71 -14.42
CA SER A 399 6.39 -6.23 -15.40
C SER A 399 5.74 -5.65 -16.66
N ALA A 400 6.56 -4.97 -17.46
CA ALA A 400 6.20 -4.43 -18.76
C ALA A 400 4.85 -3.65 -18.81
N PRO A 401 4.67 -2.62 -17.95
CA PRO A 401 3.46 -1.82 -17.94
C PRO A 401 3.33 -1.00 -19.23
N VAL A 402 2.10 -0.89 -19.73
CA VAL A 402 1.70 -0.06 -20.87
C VAL A 402 0.59 0.86 -20.38
N VAL A 403 0.97 2.07 -19.95
CA VAL A 403 0.07 3.07 -19.34
C VAL A 403 0.25 4.40 -20.05
N ARG A 404 -0.84 4.96 -20.58
CA ARG A 404 -0.81 6.15 -21.44
C ARG A 404 -1.37 7.39 -20.74
N THR A 405 -2.45 7.22 -20.01
CA THR A 405 -3.22 8.31 -19.38
C THR A 405 -3.28 8.15 -17.88
N GLY A 406 -3.45 6.93 -17.38
CA GLY A 406 -3.48 6.62 -15.95
C GLY A 406 -2.15 6.85 -15.23
N GLY A 407 -2.23 6.85 -13.90
CA GLY A 407 -1.11 6.78 -12.98
C GLY A 407 -0.87 5.32 -12.56
N LEU A 408 0.39 4.89 -12.59
CA LEU A 408 0.79 3.58 -12.10
C LEU A 408 2.04 3.73 -11.24
N GLN A 409 2.04 3.06 -10.11
CA GLN A 409 3.20 2.95 -9.25
C GLN A 409 3.35 1.52 -8.77
N VAL A 410 4.58 1.01 -8.86
CA VAL A 410 4.94 -0.30 -8.34
C VAL A 410 5.95 -0.07 -7.24
N ILE A 411 5.69 -0.64 -6.06
CA ILE A 411 6.60 -0.64 -4.92
C ILE A 411 7.00 -2.08 -4.62
N ARG A 412 8.29 -2.38 -4.65
CA ARG A 412 8.80 -3.72 -4.31
C ARG A 412 9.23 -3.76 -2.85
N THR A 413 8.92 -4.86 -2.19
CA THR A 413 9.36 -5.15 -0.82
C THR A 413 9.96 -6.55 -0.78
N PRO A 414 10.78 -6.88 0.23
CA PRO A 414 11.26 -8.25 0.41
C PRO A 414 10.13 -9.28 0.60
N GLY A 415 8.91 -8.84 0.94
CA GLY A 415 7.74 -9.70 1.10
C GLY A 415 6.90 -9.89 -0.18
N GLY A 416 7.06 -9.03 -1.19
CA GLY A 416 6.21 -9.02 -2.39
C GLY A 416 6.13 -7.63 -3.03
N GLU A 417 5.04 -7.33 -3.74
CA GLU A 417 4.87 -6.07 -4.47
C GLU A 417 3.56 -5.36 -4.11
N ILE A 418 3.59 -4.03 -4.10
CA ILE A 418 2.41 -3.18 -4.00
C ILE A 418 2.22 -2.49 -5.35
N LEU A 419 1.05 -2.65 -5.95
CA LEU A 419 0.66 -1.97 -7.18
C LEU A 419 -0.39 -0.91 -6.85
N LEU A 420 -0.11 0.35 -7.16
CA LEU A 420 -1.09 1.43 -7.12
C LEU A 420 -1.42 1.82 -8.55
N TYR A 421 -2.71 1.80 -8.89
CA TYR A 421 -3.20 2.20 -10.19
C TYR A 421 -4.34 3.21 -10.03
N GLY A 422 -4.29 4.29 -10.80
CA GLY A 422 -5.34 5.30 -10.83
C GLY A 422 -5.67 5.68 -12.27
N SER A 423 -6.95 5.72 -12.61
CA SER A 423 -7.39 6.18 -13.92
C SER A 423 -8.73 6.88 -13.83
N SER A 424 -8.86 7.99 -14.55
CA SER A 424 -10.16 8.58 -14.83
C SER A 424 -10.65 8.11 -16.19
N ARG A 425 -11.92 7.75 -16.30
CA ARG A 425 -12.53 7.30 -17.55
C ARG A 425 -13.87 7.96 -17.79
N ASN A 426 -14.18 8.19 -19.06
CA ASN A 426 -15.54 8.46 -19.51
C ASN A 426 -16.13 7.14 -20.07
N THR A 427 -17.43 6.91 -19.90
CA THR A 427 -18.13 5.70 -20.40
C THR A 427 -17.94 5.42 -21.89
N SER A 428 -17.63 6.43 -22.68
CA SER A 428 -17.44 6.33 -24.13
C SER A 428 -16.02 5.95 -24.59
N ALA A 429 -15.01 6.06 -23.73
CA ALA A 429 -13.61 5.85 -24.08
C ALA A 429 -12.87 5.08 -22.98
N PHE A 430 -12.76 3.76 -23.16
CA PHE A 430 -12.08 2.90 -22.19
C PHE A 430 -10.55 2.93 -22.40
N PRO A 431 -9.75 3.26 -21.38
CA PRO A 431 -8.30 3.23 -21.52
C PRO A 431 -7.81 1.81 -21.81
N SER A 432 -6.93 1.65 -22.79
CA SER A 432 -6.32 0.34 -23.11
C SER A 432 -4.99 0.18 -22.36
N GLU A 433 -5.03 0.13 -21.03
CA GLU A 433 -3.85 0.08 -20.18
C GLU A 433 -3.63 -1.32 -19.63
N THR A 434 -2.40 -1.82 -19.72
CA THR A 434 -2.11 -3.22 -19.37
C THR A 434 -0.81 -3.38 -18.60
N ILE A 435 -0.72 -4.45 -17.83
CA ILE A 435 0.50 -4.88 -17.15
C ILE A 435 0.68 -6.39 -17.29
N ARG A 436 1.91 -6.89 -17.26
CA ARG A 436 2.15 -8.32 -17.19
C ARG A 436 2.16 -8.75 -15.74
N TYR A 437 1.32 -9.72 -15.41
CA TYR A 437 1.29 -10.42 -14.15
C TYR A 437 1.94 -11.80 -14.33
N ALA A 438 2.76 -12.22 -13.36
CA ALA A 438 3.29 -13.57 -13.26
C ALA A 438 3.37 -13.98 -11.78
N SER A 439 2.90 -15.18 -11.46
CA SER A 439 2.98 -15.77 -10.12
C SER A 439 4.42 -16.07 -9.70
N PHE A 440 5.31 -16.31 -10.68
CA PHE A 440 6.75 -16.42 -10.48
C PHE A 440 7.51 -16.12 -11.77
N ASP A 441 8.51 -15.25 -11.70
CA ASP A 441 9.50 -15.02 -12.74
C ASP A 441 10.84 -14.72 -12.07
N ALA A 442 11.86 -15.56 -12.30
CA ALA A 442 13.15 -15.42 -11.61
C ALA A 442 13.85 -14.07 -11.86
N LEU A 443 13.61 -13.43 -13.01
CA LEU A 443 14.23 -12.15 -13.34
C LEU A 443 13.50 -10.95 -12.74
N GLU A 444 12.18 -11.06 -12.55
CA GLU A 444 11.33 -9.98 -12.04
C GLU A 444 10.95 -10.15 -10.56
N ASN A 445 11.20 -11.33 -9.99
CA ASN A 445 10.84 -11.68 -8.62
C ASN A 445 11.47 -10.71 -7.59
N PRO A 446 10.66 -10.12 -6.69
CA PRO A 446 11.14 -9.09 -5.76
C PRO A 446 12.16 -9.64 -4.75
N GLN A 447 12.02 -10.88 -4.27
CA GLN A 447 12.97 -11.48 -3.32
C GLN A 447 14.34 -11.73 -3.95
N ILE A 448 14.38 -12.19 -5.20
CA ILE A 448 15.62 -12.40 -5.96
C ILE A 448 16.27 -11.04 -6.25
N LEU A 449 15.49 -10.05 -6.69
CA LEU A 449 15.99 -8.70 -6.92
C LEU A 449 16.53 -8.05 -5.64
N PHE A 450 15.96 -8.35 -4.47
CA PHE A 450 16.48 -7.92 -3.18
C PHE A 450 17.85 -8.54 -2.89
N ALA A 451 18.02 -9.84 -3.13
CA ALA A 451 19.32 -10.51 -2.99
C ALA A 451 20.35 -9.90 -3.96
N VAL A 452 19.96 -9.63 -5.21
CA VAL A 452 20.80 -8.95 -6.20
C VAL A 452 21.22 -7.56 -5.73
N MET A 453 20.29 -6.79 -5.15
CA MET A 453 20.59 -5.48 -4.55
C MET A 453 21.64 -5.60 -3.45
N LEU A 454 21.46 -6.53 -2.51
CA LEU A 454 22.40 -6.74 -1.40
C LEU A 454 23.78 -7.17 -1.90
N VAL A 455 23.83 -8.15 -2.81
CA VAL A 455 25.09 -8.63 -3.40
C VAL A 455 25.79 -7.52 -4.19
N GLY A 456 25.04 -6.76 -5.01
CA GLY A 456 25.55 -5.63 -5.77
C GLY A 456 26.10 -4.53 -4.87
N ALA A 457 25.34 -4.11 -3.86
CA ALA A 457 25.77 -3.09 -2.91
C ALA A 457 27.00 -3.52 -2.09
N TYR A 458 27.01 -4.78 -1.63
CA TYR A 458 28.16 -5.36 -0.95
C TYR A 458 29.39 -5.42 -1.86
N ALA A 459 29.23 -5.87 -3.11
CA ALA A 459 30.32 -5.95 -4.08
C ALA A 459 30.92 -4.56 -4.37
N ILE A 460 30.08 -3.54 -4.61
CA ILE A 460 30.53 -2.16 -4.81
C ILE A 460 31.32 -1.67 -3.60
N SER A 461 30.74 -1.80 -2.39
CA SER A 461 31.38 -1.32 -1.15
C SER A 461 32.70 -2.04 -0.88
N ARG A 462 32.71 -3.37 -0.98
CA ARG A 462 33.89 -4.19 -0.71
C ARG A 462 35.00 -3.95 -1.71
N GLN A 463 34.71 -3.93 -3.01
CA GLN A 463 35.74 -3.74 -4.03
C GLN A 463 36.41 -2.36 -3.90
N GLN A 464 35.63 -1.31 -3.60
CA GLN A 464 36.17 0.03 -3.33
C GLN A 464 37.02 0.07 -2.05
N HIS A 465 36.59 -0.64 -1.01
CA HIS A 465 37.34 -0.74 0.25
C HIS A 465 38.67 -1.47 0.04
N ASP A 466 38.64 -2.68 -0.55
CA ASP A 466 39.82 -3.52 -0.78
C ASP A 466 40.84 -2.81 -1.70
N ALA A 467 40.38 -2.09 -2.73
CA ALA A 467 41.25 -1.29 -3.60
C ALA A 467 41.99 -0.18 -2.83
N PHE A 468 41.30 0.50 -1.90
CA PHE A 468 41.93 1.51 -1.05
C PHE A 468 42.88 0.91 -0.02
N VAL A 469 42.54 -0.25 0.58
CA VAL A 469 43.42 -0.93 1.54
C VAL A 469 44.74 -1.33 0.88
N ARG A 470 44.68 -1.95 -0.32
CA ARG A 470 45.90 -2.28 -1.10
C ARG A 470 46.74 -1.05 -1.42
N TYR A 471 46.10 0.05 -1.80
CA TYR A 471 46.76 1.33 -2.02
C TYR A 471 47.42 1.89 -0.75
N ARG A 472 46.79 1.73 0.42
CA ARG A 472 47.38 2.14 1.69
C ARG A 472 48.55 1.24 2.10
N GLU A 473 48.43 -0.06 1.85
CA GLU A 473 49.45 -1.07 2.20
C GLU A 473 50.71 -0.96 1.35
N SER A 474 50.63 -0.43 0.11
CA SER A 474 51.81 -0.20 -0.74
C SER A 474 52.75 0.89 -0.20
N TYR A 475 52.32 1.69 0.78
CA TYR A 475 53.19 2.67 1.46
C TYR A 475 53.83 2.07 2.73
N PRO A 476 55.09 2.45 3.06
CA PRO A 476 55.74 2.07 4.31
C PRO A 476 54.90 2.45 5.54
N ALA A 477 54.97 1.65 6.60
CA ALA A 477 54.10 1.76 7.78
C ALA A 477 54.03 3.18 8.37
N THR A 478 55.15 3.90 8.35
CA THR A 478 55.30 5.28 8.86
C THR A 478 54.45 6.30 8.11
N TYR A 479 54.17 6.09 6.82
CA TYR A 479 53.44 7.04 5.96
C TYR A 479 51.99 6.65 5.72
N ARG A 480 51.52 5.50 6.21
CA ARG A 480 50.15 4.99 5.98
C ARG A 480 49.05 5.92 6.51
N LEU A 481 49.34 6.70 7.55
CA LEU A 481 48.39 7.66 8.15
C LEU A 481 48.19 8.91 7.30
N ALA A 482 49.13 9.25 6.42
CA ALA A 482 49.06 10.41 5.53
C ALA A 482 48.32 10.12 4.21
N VAL A 483 48.02 8.84 3.92
CA VAL A 483 47.40 8.43 2.65
C VAL A 483 45.89 8.72 2.68
N HIS A 484 45.46 9.67 1.86
CA HIS A 484 44.07 10.09 1.80
C HIS A 484 43.21 9.23 0.86
N ARG A 485 42.01 8.89 1.33
CA ARG A 485 40.97 8.25 0.53
C ARG A 485 40.36 9.27 -0.44
N ALA A 486 40.27 8.92 -1.73
CA ALA A 486 39.61 9.73 -2.75
C ALA A 486 38.10 9.81 -2.48
N LYS A 487 37.68 10.86 -1.76
CA LYS A 487 36.28 11.02 -1.29
C LYS A 487 35.26 11.01 -2.43
N TRP A 488 35.58 11.60 -3.58
CA TRP A 488 34.66 11.69 -4.72
C TRP A 488 34.30 10.30 -5.30
N LEU A 489 35.27 9.39 -5.35
CA LEU A 489 35.11 8.05 -5.94
C LEU A 489 34.28 7.12 -5.05
N HIS A 490 34.51 7.18 -3.73
CA HIS A 490 33.69 6.46 -2.74
C HIS A 490 32.28 7.06 -2.64
N ARG A 491 32.12 8.38 -2.80
CA ARG A 491 30.80 9.02 -2.93
C ARG A 491 30.05 8.54 -4.16
N LEU A 492 30.74 8.36 -5.29
CA LEU A 492 30.12 7.81 -6.50
C LEU A 492 29.63 6.38 -6.26
N GLY A 493 30.40 5.55 -5.55
CA GLY A 493 29.94 4.22 -5.12
C GLY A 493 28.71 4.28 -4.21
N ALA A 494 28.69 5.18 -3.23
CA ALA A 494 27.53 5.38 -2.37
C ALA A 494 26.29 5.85 -3.16
N ILE A 495 26.46 6.73 -4.16
CA ILE A 495 25.37 7.17 -5.05
C ILE A 495 24.84 6.00 -5.88
N SER A 496 25.71 5.16 -6.45
CA SER A 496 25.29 3.97 -7.20
C SER A 496 24.53 2.98 -6.34
N ILE A 497 24.96 2.78 -5.07
CA ILE A 497 24.20 1.97 -4.10
C ILE A 497 22.84 2.60 -3.82
N GLY A 498 22.78 3.92 -3.58
CA GLY A 498 21.51 4.62 -3.36
C GLY A 498 20.55 4.49 -4.55
N LEU A 499 21.07 4.51 -5.78
CA LEU A 499 20.28 4.34 -6.99
C LEU A 499 19.80 2.90 -7.17
N LEU A 500 20.61 1.89 -6.81
CA LEU A 500 20.18 0.49 -6.75
C LEU A 500 19.07 0.27 -5.72
N VAL A 501 19.17 0.90 -4.56
CA VAL A 501 18.13 0.85 -3.52
C VAL A 501 16.85 1.52 -4.02
N LEU A 502 16.95 2.71 -4.62
CA LEU A 502 15.81 3.44 -5.16
C LEU A 502 15.06 2.64 -6.23
N PHE A 503 15.77 2.12 -7.24
CA PHE A 503 15.13 1.36 -8.33
C PHE A 503 14.69 -0.05 -7.94
N TYR A 504 15.22 -0.59 -6.85
CA TYR A 504 14.66 -1.79 -6.25
C TYR A 504 13.28 -1.46 -5.65
N PHE A 505 13.21 -0.53 -4.69
CA PHE A 505 11.96 -0.23 -3.99
C PHE A 505 10.91 0.41 -4.89
N VAL A 506 11.30 1.27 -5.83
CA VAL A 506 10.38 2.01 -6.70
C VAL A 506 10.87 1.91 -8.15
N PRO A 507 10.58 0.81 -8.87
CA PRO A 507 10.96 0.64 -10.29
C PRO A 507 10.30 1.67 -11.23
N THR A 508 9.26 2.38 -10.78
CA THR A 508 8.59 3.48 -11.50
C THR A 508 9.08 4.87 -11.08
N ALA A 509 10.19 5.00 -10.33
CA ALA A 509 10.63 6.28 -9.74
C ALA A 509 10.79 7.44 -10.75
N THR A 510 11.11 7.14 -12.01
CA THR A 510 11.25 8.13 -13.09
C THR A 510 9.93 8.74 -13.54
N TRP A 511 8.79 8.11 -13.25
CA TRP A 511 7.46 8.58 -13.65
C TRP A 511 7.09 9.89 -12.98
N ILE A 512 7.57 10.11 -11.74
CA ILE A 512 7.37 11.35 -10.99
C ILE A 512 8.06 12.54 -11.71
N LEU A 513 9.11 12.26 -12.47
CA LEU A 513 9.82 13.26 -13.29
C LEU A 513 9.18 13.41 -14.69
N GLY A 514 8.00 12.82 -14.93
CA GLY A 514 7.32 12.78 -16.22
C GLY A 514 7.91 11.78 -17.21
N ILE A 515 8.96 11.04 -16.83
CA ILE A 515 9.63 10.05 -17.69
C ILE A 515 9.01 8.67 -17.40
N ARG A 516 8.11 8.21 -18.27
CA ARG A 516 7.39 6.92 -18.14
C ARG A 516 8.27 5.70 -18.45
N VAL A 517 9.38 5.54 -17.73
CA VAL A 517 10.28 4.37 -17.85
C VAL A 517 10.05 3.43 -16.67
N PHE A 518 9.84 2.15 -16.95
CA PHE A 518 9.76 1.11 -15.92
C PHE A 518 11.09 0.36 -15.86
N VAL A 519 11.73 0.32 -14.70
CA VAL A 519 12.95 -0.48 -14.49
C VAL A 519 12.55 -1.94 -14.28
N SER A 520 12.56 -2.70 -15.37
CA SER A 520 12.34 -4.14 -15.32
C SER A 520 13.43 -4.83 -14.50
N GLY A 521 13.11 -5.99 -13.95
CA GLY A 521 14.03 -6.84 -13.23
C GLY A 521 15.25 -7.20 -14.07
N PHE A 522 15.07 -7.53 -15.36
CA PHE A 522 16.21 -7.72 -16.27
C PHE A 522 17.11 -6.47 -16.37
N ALA A 523 16.52 -5.28 -16.52
CA ALA A 523 17.28 -4.04 -16.56
C ALA A 523 18.01 -3.78 -15.22
N TYR A 524 17.38 -4.13 -14.10
CA TYR A 524 17.96 -4.04 -12.77
C TYR A 524 19.17 -4.95 -12.59
N TRP A 525 19.09 -6.22 -13.03
CA TRP A 525 20.21 -7.16 -13.03
C TRP A 525 21.41 -6.59 -13.80
N VAL A 526 21.17 -6.10 -15.02
CA VAL A 526 22.22 -5.49 -15.86
C VAL A 526 22.84 -4.27 -15.16
N LEU A 527 22.01 -3.41 -14.56
CA LEU A 527 22.47 -2.22 -13.84
C LEU A 527 23.33 -2.58 -12.62
N ALA A 528 22.91 -3.56 -11.81
CA ALA A 528 23.64 -4.02 -10.62
C ALA A 528 25.01 -4.60 -10.98
N ILE A 529 25.07 -5.45 -12.01
CA ILE A 529 26.32 -6.02 -12.51
C ILE A 529 27.21 -4.92 -13.10
N ALA A 530 26.66 -4.04 -13.93
CA ALA A 530 27.41 -2.97 -14.56
C ALA A 530 28.03 -2.02 -13.53
N PHE A 531 27.28 -1.62 -12.50
CA PHE A 531 27.81 -0.77 -11.43
C PHE A 531 28.91 -1.47 -10.63
N ALA A 532 28.71 -2.74 -10.24
CA ALA A 532 29.73 -3.49 -9.52
C ALA A 532 31.03 -3.60 -10.34
N VAL A 533 30.93 -3.94 -11.64
CA VAL A 533 32.08 -4.09 -12.54
C VAL A 533 32.77 -2.75 -12.80
N LEU A 534 32.03 -1.73 -13.23
CA LEU A 534 32.60 -0.43 -13.61
C LEU A 534 33.25 0.27 -12.42
N LEU A 535 32.63 0.24 -11.24
CA LEU A 535 33.21 0.83 -10.04
C LEU A 535 34.37 0.00 -9.50
N GLY A 536 34.28 -1.33 -9.56
CA GLY A 536 35.37 -2.22 -9.20
C GLY A 536 36.63 -1.98 -10.01
N PHE A 537 36.53 -2.07 -11.34
CA PHE A 537 37.65 -1.85 -12.24
C PHE A 537 38.11 -0.39 -12.24
N GLY A 538 37.18 0.57 -12.24
CA GLY A 538 37.49 1.99 -12.21
C GLY A 538 38.26 2.39 -10.95
N THR A 539 37.85 1.89 -9.77
CA THR A 539 38.55 2.17 -8.51
C THR A 539 39.90 1.49 -8.43
N ARG A 540 40.00 0.23 -8.85
CA ARG A 540 41.27 -0.49 -8.91
C ARG A 540 42.26 0.20 -9.84
N GLY A 541 41.82 0.57 -11.05
CA GLY A 541 42.66 1.26 -12.04
C GLY A 541 43.11 2.64 -11.58
N TYR A 542 42.21 3.40 -10.92
CA TYR A 542 42.55 4.71 -10.35
C TYR A 542 43.66 4.60 -9.29
N TYR A 543 43.50 3.70 -8.33
CA TYR A 543 44.47 3.52 -7.25
C TYR A 543 45.78 2.89 -7.74
N SER A 544 45.74 1.92 -8.66
CA SER A 544 46.98 1.36 -9.25
C SER A 544 47.76 2.42 -10.05
N GLY A 545 47.05 3.31 -10.76
CA GLY A 545 47.68 4.44 -11.45
C GLY A 545 48.37 5.42 -10.49
N GLN A 546 47.81 5.64 -9.30
CA GLN A 546 48.46 6.46 -8.26
C GLN A 546 49.72 5.80 -7.71
N ILE A 547 49.70 4.48 -7.49
CA ILE A 547 50.91 3.73 -7.08
C ILE A 547 52.00 3.88 -8.15
N ALA A 548 51.66 3.69 -9.43
CA ALA A 548 52.61 3.81 -10.53
C ALA A 548 53.22 5.23 -10.59
N ARG A 549 52.40 6.28 -10.47
CA ARG A 549 52.88 7.68 -10.43
C ARG A 549 53.78 7.96 -9.24
N ALA A 550 53.43 7.48 -8.05
CA ALA A 550 54.24 7.63 -6.85
C ALA A 550 55.59 6.90 -6.98
N SER A 551 55.61 5.69 -7.54
CA SER A 551 56.85 4.96 -7.81
C SER A 551 57.73 5.64 -8.87
N ALA A 552 57.14 6.24 -9.90
CA ALA A 552 57.86 6.99 -10.92
C ALA A 552 58.49 8.27 -10.33
N ALA A 553 57.75 9.01 -9.50
CA ALA A 553 58.24 10.22 -8.83
C ALA A 553 59.38 9.92 -7.84
N ALA A 554 59.28 8.82 -7.07
CA ALA A 554 60.34 8.38 -6.16
C ALA A 554 61.64 8.01 -6.91
N ASN A 555 61.53 7.36 -8.07
CA ASN A 555 62.69 7.03 -8.90
C ASN A 555 63.36 8.29 -9.51
N GLU A 556 62.59 9.34 -9.79
CA GLU A 556 63.09 10.63 -10.27
C GLU A 556 63.87 11.39 -9.16
N GLU A 557 63.38 11.40 -7.91
CA GLU A 557 64.05 12.04 -6.77
C GLU A 557 65.36 11.34 -6.36
N THR A 558 65.45 10.01 -6.47
CA THR A 558 66.70 9.28 -6.19
C THR A 558 67.86 9.59 -7.16
N ARG A 559 67.62 10.29 -8.27
CA ARG A 559 68.69 10.71 -9.21
C ARG A 559 69.36 12.04 -8.83
N VAL A 560 68.89 12.76 -7.81
CA VAL A 560 69.51 14.03 -7.38
C VAL A 560 70.53 13.81 -6.25
N VAL A 561 71.79 13.59 -6.68
CA VAL A 561 73.08 13.88 -6.01
C VAL A 561 73.16 13.65 -4.49
N VAL A 562 73.58 12.43 -4.10
CA VAL A 562 74.21 12.20 -2.78
C VAL A 562 75.68 12.62 -2.86
N LYS A 563 76.00 13.82 -2.34
CA LYS A 563 77.39 14.26 -2.11
C LYS A 563 77.88 13.58 -0.84
N LYS A 564 78.78 12.61 -0.99
CA LYS A 564 79.40 11.80 0.06
C LYS A 564 80.18 12.69 1.04
N VAL A 565 79.67 12.89 2.25
CA VAL A 565 80.43 13.46 3.38
C VAL A 565 80.92 12.28 4.23
N ALA A 566 82.23 12.11 4.28
CA ALA A 566 82.89 11.17 5.17
C ALA A 566 82.90 11.73 6.59
N ILE A 567 82.41 10.97 7.56
CA ILE A 567 82.55 11.24 9.00
C ILE A 567 83.57 10.22 9.55
N PRO A 568 84.58 10.63 10.34
CA PRO A 568 85.61 9.73 10.84
C PRO A 568 85.06 8.80 11.93
N THR A 569 85.51 7.55 11.90
CA THR A 569 85.30 6.53 12.93
C THR A 569 86.05 6.89 14.21
N GLY A 570 85.29 7.22 15.27
CA GLY A 570 85.76 7.19 16.67
C GLY A 570 85.42 5.84 17.33
N PRO A 571 86.16 5.42 18.38
CA PRO A 571 86.10 4.08 18.91
C PRO A 571 84.80 3.80 19.67
N VAL A 572 84.30 2.58 19.49
CA VAL A 572 83.19 1.97 20.24
C VAL A 572 83.57 1.92 21.72
N GLN A 573 82.86 2.68 22.56
CA GLN A 573 82.92 2.52 24.00
C GLN A 573 82.11 1.28 24.38
N THR A 574 82.79 0.28 24.93
CA THR A 574 82.20 -0.84 25.63
C THR A 574 81.36 -0.33 26.81
N GLY A 575 80.04 -0.57 26.76
CA GLY A 575 79.13 -0.27 27.87
C GLY A 575 79.56 -1.02 29.13
N GLY A 576 79.71 -0.30 30.24
CA GLY A 576 80.15 -0.85 31.51
C GLY A 576 79.18 -1.90 32.06
N PHE A 577 79.73 -2.98 32.60
CA PHE A 577 79.01 -4.02 33.31
C PHE A 577 78.58 -3.53 34.70
N LEU A 578 77.27 -3.53 35.00
CA LEU A 578 76.74 -3.06 36.30
C LEU A 578 76.53 -4.20 37.31
N GLY A 579 76.52 -5.46 36.86
CA GLY A 579 76.35 -6.65 37.70
C GLY A 579 75.52 -7.72 37.02
N THR A 580 75.19 -8.80 37.73
CA THR A 580 74.31 -9.88 37.26
C THR A 580 73.00 -9.89 38.06
N CYS A 581 71.87 -10.05 37.36
CA CYS A 581 70.56 -10.14 37.98
C CYS A 581 70.40 -11.51 38.68
N PRO A 582 70.18 -11.59 39.99
CA PRO A 582 70.08 -12.88 40.69
C PRO A 582 68.81 -13.68 40.35
N HIS A 583 67.80 -13.04 39.76
CA HIS A 583 66.56 -13.71 39.37
C HIS A 583 66.69 -14.48 38.04
N CYS A 584 67.26 -13.84 37.01
CA CYS A 584 67.38 -14.43 35.66
C CYS A 584 68.81 -14.83 35.29
N GLN A 585 69.78 -14.57 36.17
CA GLN A 585 71.21 -14.87 36.03
C GLN A 585 71.90 -14.22 34.81
N ARG A 586 71.25 -13.24 34.17
CA ARG A 586 71.81 -12.47 33.05
C ARG A 586 72.54 -11.22 33.55
N GLU A 587 73.55 -10.81 32.80
CA GLU A 587 74.29 -9.56 33.02
C GLU A 587 73.39 -8.34 32.80
N ILE A 588 73.58 -7.29 33.62
CA ILE A 588 72.91 -6.00 33.53
C ILE A 588 73.93 -5.03 32.95
N LEU A 589 73.67 -4.54 31.73
CA LEU A 589 74.54 -3.56 31.08
C LEU A 589 74.21 -2.14 31.58
N ALA A 590 75.17 -1.21 31.52
CA ALA A 590 74.96 0.19 31.90
C ALA A 590 73.85 0.91 31.11
N THR A 591 73.41 0.33 29.99
CA THR A 591 72.30 0.81 29.17
C THR A 591 70.93 0.30 29.60
N ASP A 592 70.86 -0.71 30.47
CA ASP A 592 69.61 -1.35 30.89
C ASP A 592 68.99 -0.64 32.11
N SER A 593 67.66 -0.53 32.13
CA SER A 593 66.94 -0.06 33.32
C SER A 593 67.00 -1.11 34.43
N ALA A 594 67.69 -0.78 35.52
CA ALA A 594 67.91 -1.67 36.65
C ALA A 594 67.25 -1.15 37.93
N PHE A 595 66.56 -2.04 38.65
CA PHE A 595 66.04 -1.76 39.98
C PHE A 595 67.10 -2.09 41.03
N ARG A 596 67.48 -1.10 41.87
CA ARG A 596 68.43 -1.27 42.97
C ARG A 596 67.66 -1.39 44.28
N CYS A 597 67.74 -2.55 44.92
CA CYS A 597 67.22 -2.74 46.26
C CYS A 597 68.08 -1.98 47.29
N THR A 598 67.50 -1.63 48.44
CA THR A 598 68.20 -0.99 49.57
C THR A 598 69.38 -1.81 50.10
N CYS A 599 69.39 -3.14 49.90
CA CYS A 599 70.53 -4.00 50.23
C CYS A 599 71.64 -4.02 49.17
N GLY A 600 71.55 -3.19 48.13
CA GLY A 600 72.56 -3.04 47.08
C GLY A 600 72.45 -4.02 45.91
N VAL A 601 71.52 -4.98 45.92
CA VAL A 601 71.31 -5.93 44.81
C VAL A 601 70.56 -5.28 43.66
N LEU A 602 71.00 -5.57 42.43
CA LEU A 602 70.42 -5.07 41.18
C LEU A 602 69.62 -6.16 40.47
N TYR A 603 68.43 -5.81 39.98
CA TYR A 603 67.60 -6.64 39.12
C TYR A 603 67.31 -5.91 37.81
N HIS A 604 67.06 -6.63 36.72
CA HIS A 604 66.37 -6.02 35.57
C HIS A 604 65.02 -5.48 36.05
N LEU A 605 64.60 -4.31 35.57
CA LEU A 605 63.33 -3.70 35.98
C LEU A 605 62.13 -4.67 35.75
N SER A 606 62.15 -5.41 34.65
CA SER A 606 61.16 -6.46 34.34
C SER A 606 61.20 -7.66 35.29
N CYS A 607 62.38 -8.04 35.81
CA CYS A 607 62.50 -9.09 36.81
C CYS A 607 62.06 -8.62 38.20
N ALA A 608 62.34 -7.36 38.56
CA ALA A 608 61.89 -6.76 39.81
C ALA A 608 60.36 -6.66 39.88
N ALA A 609 59.70 -6.35 38.77
CA ALA A 609 58.23 -6.29 38.68
C ALA A 609 57.54 -7.64 38.93
N SER A 610 58.24 -8.76 38.73
CA SER A 610 57.72 -10.11 39.00
C SER A 610 57.98 -10.62 40.42
N LEU A 611 58.69 -9.86 41.25
CA LEU A 611 59.09 -10.26 42.60
C LEU A 611 58.40 -9.40 43.65
N THR A 612 57.77 -10.02 44.65
CA THR A 612 57.15 -9.32 45.78
C THR A 612 58.14 -8.90 46.86
N GLN A 613 59.30 -9.58 46.93
CA GLN A 613 60.34 -9.36 47.94
C GLN A 613 61.73 -9.58 47.33
N CYS A 614 62.73 -8.87 47.82
CA CYS A 614 64.12 -9.07 47.41
C CYS A 614 64.62 -10.43 47.89
N SER A 615 65.18 -11.24 46.98
CA SER A 615 65.68 -12.57 47.33
C SER A 615 66.87 -12.56 48.29
N ASN A 616 67.54 -11.42 48.46
CA ASN A 616 68.69 -11.29 49.37
C ASN A 616 68.29 -10.79 50.77
N CYS A 617 67.64 -9.62 50.87
CA CYS A 617 67.32 -8.99 52.17
C CYS A 617 65.85 -9.12 52.59
N ARG A 618 65.00 -9.73 51.76
CA ARG A 618 63.55 -9.88 51.97
C ARG A 618 62.78 -8.58 52.18
N THR A 619 63.38 -7.41 51.93
CA THR A 619 62.61 -6.17 51.89
C THR A 619 61.60 -6.22 50.75
N PRO A 620 60.35 -5.77 50.97
CA PRO A 620 59.33 -5.75 49.93
C PRO A 620 59.83 -4.90 48.76
N ILE A 621 59.78 -5.46 47.56
CA ILE A 621 60.09 -4.71 46.36
C ILE A 621 58.82 -3.94 46.00
N SER A 622 58.72 -2.70 46.48
CA SER A 622 57.83 -1.72 45.88
C SER A 622 58.52 -1.18 44.64
N VAL A 623 58.54 -1.96 43.55
CA VAL A 623 58.51 -1.28 42.26
C VAL A 623 57.20 -0.52 42.33
N GLU A 624 57.23 0.80 42.32
CA GLU A 624 56.08 1.61 41.94
C GLU A 624 55.80 1.25 40.47
N ALA A 625 55.31 0.02 40.28
CA ALA A 625 54.46 -0.36 39.20
C ALA A 625 53.23 0.48 39.45
N ASP A 626 53.34 1.71 38.97
CA ASP A 626 52.26 2.48 38.44
C ASP A 626 51.27 1.48 37.81
N ARG A 627 50.27 1.09 38.60
CA ARG A 627 49.02 0.56 38.05
C ARG A 627 48.29 1.77 37.48
N THR A 628 48.95 2.48 36.56
CA THR A 628 48.25 3.24 35.54
C THR A 628 47.55 2.18 34.73
N THR A 629 46.25 1.99 35.01
CA THR A 629 45.32 1.62 33.94
C THR A 629 45.75 2.44 32.73
N PRO A 630 46.19 1.82 31.62
CA PRO A 630 46.77 2.56 30.51
C PRO A 630 45.81 3.70 30.16
N GLU A 631 46.30 4.94 30.15
CA GLU A 631 45.45 6.08 29.81
C GLU A 631 45.36 6.17 28.28
N VAL A 632 44.14 6.30 27.77
CA VAL A 632 43.90 6.52 26.35
C VAL A 632 43.41 7.95 26.17
N SER A 633 44.01 8.65 25.20
CA SER A 633 43.54 9.96 24.80
C SER A 633 42.31 9.83 23.90
N MET A 634 41.20 10.42 24.33
CA MET A 634 39.96 10.52 23.56
C MET A 634 39.65 11.98 23.28
N ARG A 635 39.08 12.29 22.12
CA ARG A 635 38.66 13.65 21.77
C ARG A 635 37.19 13.83 22.13
N CYS A 636 36.87 14.86 22.91
CA CYS A 636 35.50 15.23 23.22
C CYS A 636 34.74 15.62 21.95
N GLN A 637 33.56 15.03 21.73
CA GLN A 637 32.72 15.35 20.56
C GLN A 637 32.13 16.75 20.61
N SER A 638 31.89 17.31 21.81
CA SER A 638 31.24 18.60 21.97
C SER A 638 32.20 19.78 21.80
N CYS A 639 33.40 19.74 22.39
CA CYS A 639 34.36 20.86 22.32
C CYS A 639 35.65 20.56 21.52
N GLY A 640 35.90 19.29 21.15
CA GLY A 640 37.09 18.90 20.40
C GLY A 640 38.38 18.78 21.21
N GLU A 641 38.32 18.98 22.54
CA GLU A 641 39.48 18.88 23.44
C GLU A 641 39.91 17.42 23.64
N LEU A 642 41.23 17.19 23.76
CA LEU A 642 41.79 15.87 24.05
C LEU A 642 41.77 15.62 25.56
N GLN A 643 41.21 14.50 25.97
CA GLN A 643 41.03 14.10 27.36
C GLN A 643 41.71 12.75 27.56
N THR A 644 42.50 12.60 28.62
CA THR A 644 43.07 11.31 29.02
C THR A 644 42.10 10.62 29.97
N VAL A 645 41.70 9.40 29.62
CA VAL A 645 40.80 8.59 30.44
C VAL A 645 41.34 7.17 30.59
N PRO A 646 41.09 6.51 31.73
CA PRO A 646 41.51 5.13 31.95
C PRO A 646 40.94 4.18 30.88
N VAL A 647 41.77 3.25 30.38
CA VAL A 647 41.33 2.18 29.47
C VAL A 647 40.18 1.39 30.09
N GLY A 648 39.08 1.28 29.33
CA GLY A 648 37.84 0.64 29.77
C GLY A 648 36.74 1.60 30.22
N THR A 649 37.04 2.89 30.38
CA THR A 649 36.02 3.91 30.67
C THR A 649 35.15 4.14 29.42
N ASP A 650 33.83 3.96 29.53
CA ASP A 650 32.92 4.28 28.43
C ASP A 650 32.90 5.81 28.21
N PRO A 651 33.22 6.31 27.00
CA PRO A 651 33.25 7.74 26.70
C PRO A 651 31.87 8.42 26.81
N ARG A 652 30.76 7.67 26.85
CA ARG A 652 29.40 8.21 27.00
C ARG A 652 29.05 8.63 28.43
N VAL A 653 29.89 8.25 29.40
CA VAL A 653 29.72 8.56 30.83
C VAL A 653 30.89 9.36 31.42
N ALA A 654 32.02 9.42 30.71
CA ALA A 654 33.15 10.26 31.09
C ALA A 654 32.86 11.74 30.82
N PRO A 655 32.93 12.63 31.83
CA PRO A 655 32.80 14.08 31.61
C PRO A 655 34.09 14.68 31.04
N CYS A 656 33.96 15.70 30.21
CA CYS A 656 35.05 16.48 29.68
C CYS A 656 35.48 17.54 30.71
N SER A 657 36.77 17.58 31.08
CA SER A 657 37.27 18.60 32.01
C SER A 657 37.13 20.04 31.51
N ASN A 658 37.03 20.26 30.19
CA ASN A 658 36.91 21.58 29.59
C ASN A 658 35.46 22.09 29.49
N CYS A 659 34.55 21.26 28.96
CA CYS A 659 33.16 21.67 28.72
C CYS A 659 32.14 21.05 29.69
N SER A 660 32.57 20.20 30.62
CA SER A 660 31.71 19.46 31.56
C SER A 660 30.64 18.56 30.91
N GLU A 661 30.72 18.35 29.59
CA GLU A 661 29.85 17.49 28.80
C GLU A 661 30.43 16.08 28.67
N PHE A 662 29.63 15.07 28.33
CA PHE A 662 30.16 13.72 28.09
C PHE A 662 31.12 13.68 26.88
N LEU A 663 32.15 12.84 26.92
CA LEU A 663 33.13 12.75 25.82
C LEU A 663 32.49 12.31 24.50
N ARG A 664 31.40 11.53 24.57
CA ARG A 664 30.61 11.06 23.43
C ARG A 664 29.11 11.12 23.74
N HIS A 665 28.31 11.55 22.76
CA HIS A 665 26.85 11.56 22.88
C HIS A 665 26.24 10.16 22.66
N LEU A 666 25.04 9.91 23.21
CA LEU A 666 24.26 8.71 22.88
C LEU A 666 23.77 8.77 21.43
N ASP A 667 23.72 7.63 20.75
CA ASP A 667 23.14 7.55 19.41
C ASP A 667 21.60 7.69 19.52
N GLU A 668 21.02 8.55 18.69
CA GLU A 668 19.59 8.85 18.67
C GLU A 668 18.75 7.69 18.11
N GLY A 669 17.50 7.54 18.59
CA GLY A 669 16.56 6.52 18.12
C GLY A 669 16.88 5.08 18.55
N LYS A 670 17.91 4.90 19.39
CA LYS A 670 18.24 3.62 20.01
C LYS A 670 17.61 3.47 21.40
N ARG A 671 17.53 2.22 21.86
CA ARG A 671 17.02 1.86 23.20
C ARG A 671 18.16 1.32 24.06
N TYR A 672 18.41 1.95 25.20
CA TYR A 672 19.50 1.63 26.12
C TYR A 672 18.96 1.07 27.42
N LEU A 673 19.48 -0.08 27.85
CA LEU A 673 19.32 -0.59 29.22
C LEU A 673 20.60 -0.31 30.01
N VAL A 674 20.45 0.35 31.15
CA VAL A 674 21.56 0.91 31.92
C VAL A 674 21.50 0.39 33.34
N VAL A 675 22.57 -0.27 33.78
CA VAL A 675 22.71 -0.70 35.17
C VAL A 675 23.55 0.31 35.92
N ALA A 676 22.91 1.14 36.72
CA ALA A 676 23.56 2.23 37.45
C ALA A 676 22.85 2.52 38.78
N SER A 677 23.64 2.65 39.85
CA SER A 677 23.16 3.06 41.18
C SER A 677 22.79 4.55 41.22
N ASN A 678 23.45 5.38 40.41
CA ASN A 678 23.26 6.82 40.39
C ASN A 678 22.21 7.27 39.34
N PRO A 679 21.06 7.82 39.74
CA PRO A 679 20.05 8.34 38.81
C PRO A 679 20.53 9.55 37.99
N ALA A 680 21.55 10.29 38.46
CA ALA A 680 22.06 11.48 37.78
C ALA A 680 22.53 11.22 36.35
N ILE A 681 23.00 10.01 36.05
CA ILE A 681 23.49 9.62 34.71
C ILE A 681 22.34 9.65 33.69
N GLY A 682 21.19 9.05 34.04
CA GLY A 682 20.00 9.03 33.17
C GLY A 682 19.45 10.43 32.91
N PHE A 683 19.37 11.27 33.95
CA PHE A 683 18.94 12.66 33.81
C PHE A 683 19.95 13.54 33.06
N ALA A 684 21.25 13.27 33.16
CA ALA A 684 22.27 13.97 32.39
C ALA A 684 22.14 13.66 30.88
N TRP A 685 21.90 12.41 30.51
CA TRP A 685 21.63 12.02 29.12
C TRP A 685 20.30 12.55 28.60
N LEU A 686 19.25 12.54 29.44
CA LEU A 686 17.97 13.16 29.11
C LEU A 686 18.17 14.64 28.75
N ARG A 687 18.92 15.38 29.59
CA ARG A 687 19.22 16.79 29.37
C ARG A 687 20.01 17.00 28.07
N ASP A 688 21.05 16.21 27.86
CA ASP A 688 21.91 16.28 26.67
C ASP A 688 21.11 16.13 25.37
N LEU A 689 20.23 15.13 25.31
CA LEU A 689 19.37 14.86 24.14
C LEU A 689 18.24 15.89 23.96
N THR A 690 17.85 16.62 25.02
CA THR A 690 16.81 17.68 24.95
C THR A 690 17.34 19.06 24.55
N LYS A 691 18.66 19.28 24.46
CA LYS A 691 19.27 20.59 24.15
C LYS A 691 18.81 21.23 22.83
N ILE A 692 18.32 20.41 21.89
CA ILE A 692 17.86 20.85 20.56
C ILE A 692 16.34 21.16 20.56
N GLY A 693 15.69 21.20 21.73
CA GLY A 693 14.25 21.47 21.87
C GLY A 693 13.36 20.27 21.51
N ARG A 694 13.85 19.05 21.72
CA ARG A 694 13.11 17.81 21.49
C ARG A 694 12.23 17.45 22.69
N PRO A 695 11.04 16.89 22.49
CA PRO A 695 10.16 16.48 23.58
C PRO A 695 10.76 15.32 24.38
N ALA A 696 10.56 15.35 25.70
CA ALA A 696 11.06 14.34 26.62
C ALA A 696 10.00 13.90 27.63
N LEU A 697 10.07 12.62 28.04
CA LEU A 697 9.30 12.03 29.13
C LEU A 697 10.25 11.45 30.16
N CYS A 698 9.95 11.63 31.44
CA CYS A 698 10.51 10.80 32.49
C CYS A 698 9.38 10.03 33.17
N MET A 699 9.49 8.70 33.24
CA MET A 699 8.61 7.82 34.01
C MET A 699 9.45 7.24 35.15
N THR A 700 9.02 7.45 36.40
CA THR A 700 9.82 7.10 37.59
C THR A 700 8.92 6.63 38.73
N SER A 701 9.41 5.73 39.58
CA SER A 701 8.75 5.36 40.85
C SER A 701 8.87 6.44 41.93
N ALA A 702 9.86 7.34 41.79
CA ALA A 702 10.13 8.38 42.78
C ALA A 702 9.12 9.54 42.72
N ALA A 703 8.99 10.27 43.84
CA ALA A 703 8.13 11.45 43.92
C ALA A 703 8.59 12.56 42.95
N VAL A 704 7.65 13.13 42.20
CA VAL A 704 7.91 14.15 41.17
C VAL A 704 8.61 15.38 41.75
N GLU A 705 8.21 15.83 42.94
CA GLU A 705 8.78 17.00 43.61
C GLU A 705 10.26 16.79 43.91
N ARG A 706 10.64 15.59 44.36
CA ARG A 706 12.03 15.23 44.62
C ARG A 706 12.85 15.28 43.34
N MET A 707 12.35 14.68 42.25
CA MET A 707 13.07 14.65 40.96
C MET A 707 13.28 16.06 40.39
N ARG A 708 12.28 16.94 40.53
CA ARG A 708 12.40 18.35 40.10
C ARG A 708 13.43 19.14 40.90
N LEU A 709 13.49 18.91 42.22
CA LEU A 709 14.44 19.58 43.11
C LEU A 709 15.88 19.08 42.92
N GLU A 710 16.05 17.77 42.76
CA GLU A 710 17.37 17.10 42.73
C GLU A 710 18.07 17.26 41.37
N PHE A 711 17.33 17.26 40.25
CA PHE A 711 17.90 17.29 38.89
C PHE A 711 17.57 18.54 38.06
N GLY A 712 16.80 19.49 38.60
CA GLY A 712 16.54 20.78 37.94
C GLY A 712 15.69 20.72 36.67
N VAL A 713 14.90 19.65 36.48
CA VAL A 713 14.12 19.35 35.26
C VAL A 713 12.72 19.97 35.28
N LYS A 714 12.62 21.31 35.31
CA LYS A 714 11.33 22.02 35.41
C LYS A 714 10.46 21.94 34.14
N GLU A 715 11.08 21.80 32.97
CA GLU A 715 10.40 21.85 31.66
C GLU A 715 10.02 20.47 31.11
N ILE A 716 10.47 19.38 31.75
CA ILE A 716 10.24 18.01 31.27
C ILE A 716 9.01 17.41 31.98
N PRO A 717 8.03 16.85 31.24
CA PRO A 717 6.97 16.02 31.79
C PRO A 717 7.53 14.83 32.59
N ILE A 718 7.22 14.77 33.90
CA ILE A 718 7.55 13.65 34.78
C ILE A 718 6.25 12.97 35.20
N VAL A 719 6.17 11.67 34.97
CA VAL A 719 5.06 10.81 35.34
C VAL A 719 5.53 9.89 36.46
N GLN A 720 4.89 9.98 37.62
CA GLN A 720 5.13 9.05 38.71
C GLN A 720 4.38 7.74 38.46
N VAL A 721 5.06 6.62 38.61
CA VAL A 721 4.55 5.25 38.45
C VAL A 721 4.68 4.55 39.80
N ALA A 722 3.65 4.68 40.64
CA ALA A 722 3.62 4.14 41.99
C ALA A 722 2.16 3.94 42.43
N GLY A 723 1.82 2.77 42.98
CA GLY A 723 0.42 2.45 43.33
C GLY A 723 -0.13 3.27 44.51
N HIS A 724 0.74 3.94 45.27
CA HIS A 724 0.41 4.61 46.54
C HIS A 724 0.40 6.14 46.47
N ALA A 725 0.57 6.75 45.29
CA ALA A 725 0.65 8.20 45.13
C ALA A 725 -0.56 8.80 44.38
N ALA A 726 -1.11 9.90 44.87
CA ALA A 726 -2.28 10.55 44.27
C ALA A 726 -1.93 11.15 42.89
N GLY A 727 -2.62 10.70 41.84
CA GLY A 727 -2.37 11.13 40.45
C GLY A 727 -1.20 10.42 39.75
N ALA A 728 -0.57 9.44 40.42
CA ALA A 728 0.40 8.54 39.81
C ALA A 728 -0.29 7.43 39.01
N ILE A 729 0.44 6.82 38.08
CA ILE A 729 -0.01 5.63 37.35
C ILE A 729 0.30 4.41 38.22
N ASP A 730 -0.71 3.59 38.51
CA ASP A 730 -0.49 2.31 39.19
C ASP A 730 0.39 1.41 38.28
N PRO A 731 1.51 0.85 38.77
CA PRO A 731 2.34 -0.08 38.01
C PRO A 731 1.57 -1.26 37.41
N LYS A 732 0.46 -1.69 38.03
CA LYS A 732 -0.38 -2.79 37.51
C LYS A 732 -1.22 -2.37 36.30
N ASP A 733 -1.50 -1.08 36.17
CA ASP A 733 -2.29 -0.50 35.08
C ASP A 733 -1.42 0.26 34.05
N LEU A 734 -0.11 -0.05 33.99
CA LEU A 734 0.84 0.52 33.03
C LEU A 734 0.36 0.41 31.58
N ASP A 735 -0.30 -0.70 31.24
CA ASP A 735 -0.98 -0.91 29.97
C ASP A 735 -2.49 -1.02 30.26
N PRO A 736 -3.34 -0.05 29.85
CA PRO A 736 -3.10 0.95 28.80
C PRO A 736 -2.74 2.38 29.27
N ILE A 737 -2.74 2.69 30.58
CA ILE A 737 -2.70 4.08 31.06
C ILE A 737 -1.34 4.74 30.81
N GLY A 738 -0.26 4.01 31.06
CA GLY A 738 1.13 4.44 30.86
C GLY A 738 1.50 4.73 29.40
N LEU A 739 0.73 4.24 28.43
CA LEU A 739 0.95 4.53 27.01
C LEU A 739 0.47 5.92 26.60
N ARG A 740 -0.46 6.55 27.34
CA ARG A 740 -1.02 7.86 26.98
C ARG A 740 0.01 9.00 26.98
N PRO A 741 0.89 9.15 27.99
CA PRO A 741 1.94 10.17 27.96
C PRO A 741 2.96 9.94 26.82
N ILE A 742 3.23 8.67 26.49
CA ILE A 742 4.13 8.29 25.39
C ILE A 742 3.51 8.66 24.03
N LEU A 743 2.19 8.48 23.87
CA LEU A 743 1.44 8.90 22.68
C LEU A 743 1.54 10.42 22.44
N GLN A 744 1.55 11.23 23.50
CA GLN A 744 1.65 12.69 23.36
C GLN A 744 3.00 13.10 22.74
N ILE A 745 4.09 12.47 23.18
CA ILE A 745 5.44 12.79 22.68
C ILE A 745 5.69 12.24 21.28
N THR A 746 5.19 11.04 21.00
CA THR A 746 5.33 10.42 19.67
C THR A 746 4.54 11.15 18.59
N ARG A 747 3.46 11.86 18.92
CA ARG A 747 2.67 12.68 17.97
C ARG A 747 3.40 13.89 17.40
N GLU A 748 4.38 14.44 18.11
CA GLU A 748 5.07 15.67 17.69
C GLU A 748 6.04 15.44 16.50
N ARG A 749 6.36 14.17 16.16
CA ARG A 749 7.19 13.75 15.01
C ARG A 749 8.54 14.48 14.87
N LYS A 750 9.18 14.86 15.99
CA LYS A 750 10.51 15.52 16.03
C LYS A 750 11.62 14.65 16.63
N GLY A 751 11.41 13.33 16.72
CA GLY A 751 12.16 12.48 17.65
C GLY A 751 11.81 12.84 19.10
N GLY A 752 12.54 12.28 20.07
CA GLY A 752 12.29 12.56 21.48
C GLY A 752 13.09 11.64 22.40
N VAL A 753 12.88 11.76 23.70
CA VAL A 753 13.56 10.92 24.70
C VAL A 753 12.58 10.41 25.74
N ILE A 754 12.60 9.12 26.02
CA ILE A 754 11.85 8.52 27.13
C ILE A 754 12.86 7.94 28.12
N LEU A 755 12.83 8.44 29.36
CA LEU A 755 13.60 7.91 30.48
C LEU A 755 12.69 7.10 31.40
N TYR A 756 12.97 5.81 31.55
CA TYR A 756 12.42 4.96 32.62
C TYR A 756 13.44 4.90 33.76
N ASP A 757 13.21 5.68 34.81
CA ASP A 757 14.09 5.77 35.97
C ASP A 757 13.59 4.88 37.11
N GLY A 758 14.39 3.89 37.51
CA GLY A 758 14.01 2.93 38.56
C GLY A 758 13.07 1.84 38.05
N LEU A 759 13.34 1.31 36.86
CA LEU A 759 12.51 0.27 36.24
C LEU A 759 12.46 -1.02 37.10
N ASP A 760 13.50 -1.30 37.87
CA ASP A 760 13.56 -2.37 38.87
C ASP A 760 12.48 -2.22 39.96
N GLN A 761 12.18 -1.00 40.38
CA GLN A 761 11.14 -0.71 41.39
C GLN A 761 9.75 -0.85 40.79
N ILE A 762 9.56 -0.42 39.54
CA ILE A 762 8.31 -0.60 38.79
C ILE A 762 8.02 -2.11 38.59
N ILE A 763 9.05 -2.90 38.27
CA ILE A 763 8.96 -4.36 38.13
C ILE A 763 8.57 -5.01 39.47
N ALA A 764 9.09 -4.50 40.59
CA ALA A 764 8.77 -5.03 41.92
C ALA A 764 7.28 -4.84 42.31
N GLU A 765 6.59 -3.80 41.82
CA GLU A 765 5.18 -3.53 42.14
C GLU A 765 4.15 -4.20 41.19
N SER A 766 4.51 -4.47 39.93
CA SER A 766 3.60 -4.99 38.90
C SER A 766 3.88 -6.46 38.58
N SER A 767 4.82 -6.72 37.67
CA SER A 767 5.55 -7.97 37.46
C SER A 767 6.53 -7.75 36.30
N LEU A 768 7.58 -8.56 36.17
CA LEU A 768 8.49 -8.47 35.01
C LEU A 768 7.74 -8.71 33.68
N ALA A 769 6.75 -9.60 33.67
CA ALA A 769 6.02 -9.95 32.45
C ALA A 769 5.12 -8.81 31.96
N ASP A 770 4.45 -8.12 32.87
CA ASP A 770 3.57 -7.00 32.53
C ASP A 770 4.38 -5.77 32.11
N VAL A 771 5.52 -5.51 32.77
CA VAL A 771 6.45 -4.46 32.36
C VAL A 771 7.05 -4.74 30.98
N ILE A 772 7.45 -5.98 30.67
CA ILE A 772 7.91 -6.35 29.32
C ILE A 772 6.80 -6.15 28.27
N ARG A 773 5.55 -6.55 28.58
CA ARG A 773 4.42 -6.33 27.65
C ARG A 773 4.21 -4.85 27.36
N PHE A 774 4.27 -4.01 28.39
CA PHE A 774 4.22 -2.56 28.26
C PHE A 774 5.39 -2.01 27.44
N LEU A 775 6.63 -2.41 27.76
CA LEU A 775 7.84 -1.97 27.07
C LEU A 775 7.83 -2.35 25.59
N ARG A 776 7.32 -3.52 25.21
CA ARG A 776 7.18 -3.90 23.78
C ARG A 776 6.32 -2.89 23.01
N LYS A 777 5.12 -2.61 23.52
CA LYS A 777 4.20 -1.63 22.91
C LYS A 777 4.82 -0.22 22.88
N ALA A 778 5.43 0.20 23.99
CA ALA A 778 6.07 1.51 24.09
C ALA A 778 7.28 1.64 23.16
N ASN A 779 8.10 0.59 23.05
CA ASN A 779 9.29 0.53 22.20
C ASN A 779 8.91 0.49 20.71
N ASP A 780 7.84 -0.22 20.32
CA ASP A 780 7.34 -0.20 18.95
C ASP A 780 6.92 1.22 18.55
N MET A 781 6.20 1.92 19.44
CA MET A 781 5.82 3.32 19.22
C MET A 781 7.03 4.26 19.18
N ALA A 782 8.03 4.05 20.06
CA ALA A 782 9.25 4.84 20.10
C ALA A 782 10.09 4.64 18.83
N PHE A 783 10.22 3.40 18.35
CA PHE A 783 10.97 3.02 17.16
C PHE A 783 10.41 3.68 15.89
N VAL A 784 9.09 3.61 15.69
CA VAL A 784 8.41 4.22 14.53
C VAL A 784 8.65 5.74 14.45
N ASN A 785 8.81 6.41 15.61
CA ASN A 785 8.94 7.86 15.69
C ASN A 785 10.38 8.34 15.95
N GLY A 786 11.37 7.46 15.93
CA GLY A 786 12.78 7.81 16.17
C GLY A 786 13.06 8.37 17.58
N VAL A 787 12.31 7.91 18.58
CA VAL A 787 12.45 8.31 19.99
C VAL A 787 13.52 7.45 20.66
N THR A 788 14.48 8.09 21.34
CA THR A 788 15.52 7.40 22.11
C THR A 788 14.94 6.94 23.45
N VAL A 789 15.14 5.69 23.83
CA VAL A 789 14.67 5.14 25.11
C VAL A 789 15.86 4.86 26.02
N ILE A 790 15.78 5.28 27.27
CA ILE A 790 16.78 5.03 28.30
C ILE A 790 16.07 4.37 29.47
N ALA A 791 16.41 3.14 29.82
CA ALA A 791 15.90 2.47 31.00
C ALA A 791 17.02 2.24 32.01
N ARG A 792 16.83 2.68 33.25
CA ARG A 792 17.78 2.47 34.34
C ARG A 792 17.26 1.45 35.33
N ILE A 793 18.12 0.49 35.68
CA ILE A 793 17.94 -0.43 36.80
C ILE A 793 19.09 -0.28 37.81
N ALA A 794 18.79 -0.44 39.10
CA ALA A 794 19.83 -0.49 40.12
C ALA A 794 20.61 -1.82 40.09
N PRO A 795 21.94 -1.80 40.32
CA PRO A 795 22.76 -3.01 40.30
C PRO A 795 22.34 -3.98 41.42
N GLY A 796 22.18 -5.26 41.08
CA GLY A 796 21.91 -6.34 42.04
C GLY A 796 20.48 -6.42 42.58
N VAL A 797 19.52 -5.64 42.05
CA VAL A 797 18.10 -5.71 42.47
C VAL A 797 17.33 -6.81 41.75
N LEU A 798 17.58 -7.00 40.46
CA LEU A 798 16.98 -8.07 39.65
C LEU A 798 17.94 -9.25 39.52
N ALA A 799 17.41 -10.47 39.42
CA ALA A 799 18.24 -11.64 39.16
C ALA A 799 18.85 -11.61 37.74
N ASP A 800 20.02 -12.20 37.51
CA ASP A 800 20.69 -12.19 36.19
C ASP A 800 19.81 -12.69 35.04
N GLN A 801 18.93 -13.67 35.32
CA GLN A 801 17.96 -14.17 34.34
C GLN A 801 16.88 -13.14 34.00
N GLU A 802 16.46 -12.33 34.96
CA GLU A 802 15.48 -11.25 34.76
C GLU A 802 16.11 -10.10 34.00
N VAL A 803 17.36 -9.74 34.32
CA VAL A 803 18.15 -8.75 33.56
C VAL A 803 18.34 -9.21 32.12
N ALA A 804 18.66 -10.48 31.87
CA ALA A 804 18.80 -11.02 30.52
C ALA A 804 17.49 -10.95 29.71
N ARG A 805 16.35 -11.26 30.35
CA ARG A 805 15.02 -11.14 29.73
C ARG A 805 14.66 -9.69 29.43
N LEU A 806 14.99 -8.77 30.34
CA LEU A 806 14.74 -7.35 30.15
C LEU A 806 15.64 -6.77 29.05
N ASN A 807 16.92 -7.16 29.01
CA ASN A 807 17.89 -6.72 28.01
C ASN A 807 17.47 -7.08 26.58
N ALA A 808 16.75 -8.19 26.39
CA ALA A 808 16.23 -8.58 25.08
C ALA A 808 15.27 -7.55 24.46
N GLU A 809 14.72 -6.62 25.25
CA GLU A 809 13.82 -5.56 24.79
C GLU A 809 14.55 -4.25 24.40
N PHE A 810 15.87 -4.18 24.60
CA PHE A 810 16.72 -3.01 24.32
C PHE A 810 17.80 -3.32 23.28
N ASP A 811 18.33 -2.29 22.63
CA ASP A 811 19.35 -2.45 21.57
C ASP A 811 20.77 -2.53 22.13
N GLU A 812 21.03 -1.84 23.25
CA GLU A 812 22.35 -1.74 23.85
C GLU A 812 22.27 -1.82 25.39
N TYR A 813 23.15 -2.63 25.97
CA TYR A 813 23.28 -2.84 27.41
C TYR A 813 24.54 -2.17 27.94
N LEU A 814 24.41 -1.29 28.94
CA LEU A 814 25.51 -0.59 29.58
C LEU A 814 25.56 -0.93 31.06
N ASP A 815 26.58 -1.68 31.47
CA ASP A 815 26.83 -1.96 32.89
C ASP A 815 27.80 -0.92 33.46
N LEU A 816 27.24 -0.02 34.29
CA LEU A 816 27.97 1.04 34.98
C LEU A 816 28.07 0.77 36.48
N SER A 817 27.82 -0.46 36.93
CA SER A 817 27.90 -0.86 38.35
C SER A 817 29.28 -0.61 38.98
N ALA A 818 30.34 -0.62 38.17
CA ALA A 818 31.72 -0.38 38.59
C ALA A 818 32.11 1.11 38.68
N GLN A 819 31.28 2.03 38.19
CA GLN A 819 31.52 3.47 38.26
C GLN A 819 30.76 4.05 39.46
N LEU A 820 31.46 4.17 40.59
CA LEU A 820 31.01 4.82 41.82
C LEU A 820 31.27 6.32 41.79
#